data_AF-A0A9N9HPF5-F1
#
_entry.id   AF-A0A9N9HPF5-F1
#
_cell.length_a   1.000
_cell.length_b   1.000
_cell.length_c   1.000
_cell.angle_alpha   90.00
_cell.angle_beta   90.00
_cell.angle_gamma   90.00
#
_symmetry.space_group_name_H-M   'P 1'
#
loop_
_entity.id
_entity.type
_entity.pdbx_description
1 polymer ?
#
loop_
_entity_poly.entity_id
_entity_poly.type
_entity_poly.pdbx_seq_one_letter_code
_entity_poly.pdbx_strand_id
1 'polypeptide(L)'
;LCNILLRFFYFTAPYPQKNPKNTIHVGVRKKITDVFSDGLPYIEPKPLLRTSGANWEYQPDPSLKQILREALRKHHKNFTLGRIDKKSDLPLYLFLSGAGTGKSRNANEFHQTAITCLSAQEDGELLTKIKEAWIFHTSYENGFGLKNGEDNPYLAIGTRMLFQLREQMDLDEIIDTYKPPSPMDVVRLIAKHYNRDVKSATVILIVDGMQQLMKDKDDGLKLDSTFYRTLTSFADLAFSGTFIIPVCTSTITGPIDGVLRTSTRDRVYLPVPSLQPPNDQQGVPVFKNDKITNTIVEDCGGHGRALEVLHDCLDGRSIEECNVDTLMNDLRYNLTKKYHDAIFSSVEEARPIARAILTRRLLNRYKPIPKTDKTPDEFVGGGLIRFEQIENTPKGYLTAPYIWLWIFVEMSRQLGDPILRDWGFADYGEQRALLNPVTSLQAKSWQSFEKFVASFRCIKSAVIEEDELTTISEVHTGARLNGDIQFKNHNLQLEVAKYQIDTRSKSLTANEWNVDCNNSTVNVRQFKHCIINAPASPYGDSFLSLYQPGTESPNEIHQLKLRKKAVSKKEYQEEREKSASENDFFILFTTANCNIEIPKRSGIVDKKAFTNYFGPFAGRAYKSAMDNPSIYNKVKYFHTVSLGQICVINQISKERVPTDPMDVNPDGNVELMNVLLSGGKQNSSKTTEVAKETSNW
;
A
#
# COMPACT_ATOMS: atom_id res chain seq x y z
N LEU A 1 37.42 -15.16 -0.04
CA LEU A 1 36.77 -14.32 -1.07
C LEU A 1 35.57 -13.53 -0.50
N CYS A 2 35.62 -13.18 0.78
CA CYS A 2 35.15 -11.89 1.26
C CYS A 2 36.07 -10.77 0.72
N ASN A 3 35.54 -9.55 0.61
CA ASN A 3 36.21 -8.24 0.40
C ASN A 3 36.30 -7.57 -0.98
N ILE A 4 35.63 -8.02 -2.04
CA ILE A 4 35.55 -7.20 -3.27
C ILE A 4 34.18 -7.35 -3.92
N LEU A 5 33.25 -6.44 -3.61
CA LEU A 5 32.16 -5.92 -4.47
C LEU A 5 31.25 -5.00 -3.66
N LEU A 6 31.88 -4.04 -2.97
CA LEU A 6 31.22 -2.99 -2.19
C LEU A 6 31.81 -1.66 -2.67
N ARG A 7 31.38 -1.24 -3.86
CA ARG A 7 31.52 0.12 -4.44
C ARG A 7 30.97 0.11 -5.87
N PHE A 8 30.24 1.18 -6.22
CA PHE A 8 29.62 1.53 -7.52
C PHE A 8 28.19 0.97 -7.72
N PHE A 9 27.12 1.75 -7.93
CA PHE A 9 26.96 3.17 -8.23
C PHE A 9 25.59 3.68 -7.73
N TYR A 10 25.62 4.84 -7.07
CA TYR A 10 24.55 5.85 -7.06
C TYR A 10 24.42 6.47 -8.46
N PHE A 11 23.20 6.62 -9.00
CA PHE A 11 22.95 7.58 -10.08
C PHE A 11 21.55 8.20 -9.96
N THR A 12 21.53 9.40 -9.36
CA THR A 12 20.64 10.50 -9.77
C THR A 12 21.27 11.18 -10.99
N ALA A 13 20.45 11.54 -11.99
CA ALA A 13 20.89 12.12 -13.26
C ALA A 13 21.71 13.42 -13.09
N PRO A 14 22.66 13.72 -14.00
CA PRO A 14 23.59 14.84 -13.85
C PRO A 14 23.00 16.15 -14.38
N TYR A 15 23.05 17.22 -13.58
CA TYR A 15 23.08 18.61 -14.06
C TYR A 15 24.53 19.14 -13.97
N PRO A 16 24.95 20.05 -14.86
CA PRO A 16 26.36 20.28 -15.12
C PRO A 16 27.06 21.00 -13.97
N GLN A 17 28.05 20.34 -13.37
CA GLN A 17 29.01 20.95 -12.44
C GLN A 17 29.94 21.89 -13.22
N LYS A 18 29.78 23.20 -13.02
CA LYS A 18 30.90 24.12 -13.11
C LYS A 18 31.70 23.95 -11.82
N ASN A 19 32.93 23.45 -11.93
CA ASN A 19 33.90 23.45 -10.84
C ASN A 19 34.38 24.89 -10.55
N PRO A 20 34.20 25.44 -9.34
CA PRO A 20 35.20 26.31 -8.76
C PRO A 20 36.11 25.48 -7.84
N LYS A 21 37.40 25.78 -7.90
CA LYS A 21 38.44 25.18 -7.07
C LYS A 21 38.09 25.32 -5.58
N ASN A 22 37.89 24.20 -4.90
CA ASN A 22 37.80 24.14 -3.44
C ASN A 22 39.15 24.53 -2.83
N THR A 23 39.22 25.75 -2.33
CA THR A 23 40.23 26.17 -1.36
C THR A 23 39.59 25.96 0.00
N ILE A 24 40.05 24.98 0.79
CA ILE A 24 39.57 24.76 2.16
C ILE A 24 40.07 25.95 2.99
N HIS A 25 39.24 26.96 3.17
CA HIS A 25 39.44 27.94 4.22
C HIS A 25 39.01 27.28 5.53
N VAL A 26 39.98 26.85 6.34
CA VAL A 26 39.75 26.52 7.76
C VAL A 26 39.53 27.84 8.51
N GLY A 27 38.38 28.47 8.28
CA GLY A 27 37.91 29.59 9.08
C GLY A 27 37.39 29.08 10.42
N VAL A 28 37.70 29.78 11.51
CA VAL A 28 37.10 29.48 12.82
C VAL A 28 35.59 29.75 12.74
N ARG A 29 34.76 28.69 12.83
CA ARG A 29 33.30 28.80 12.86
C ARG A 29 32.85 29.78 13.95
N LYS A 30 31.93 30.68 13.62
CA LYS A 30 31.47 31.76 14.52
C LYS A 30 30.32 31.29 15.42
N LYS A 31 30.25 31.78 16.67
CA LYS A 31 29.05 31.56 17.51
C LYS A 31 27.94 32.50 17.07
N ILE A 32 26.72 31.99 16.97
CA ILE A 32 25.56 32.78 16.49
C ILE A 32 25.22 33.95 17.43
N THR A 33 25.49 33.82 18.73
CA THR A 33 25.27 34.87 19.73
C THR A 33 26.20 36.07 19.54
N ASP A 34 27.39 35.83 19.00
CA ASP A 34 28.41 36.85 18.82
C ASP A 34 28.16 37.60 17.50
N VAL A 35 27.67 36.90 16.48
CA VAL A 35 27.35 37.47 15.17
C VAL A 35 26.02 38.23 15.21
N PHE A 36 25.01 37.69 15.89
CA PHE A 36 23.68 38.30 15.99
C PHE A 36 23.47 38.89 17.37
N SER A 37 24.34 39.85 17.71
CA SER A 37 24.32 40.46 19.04
C SER A 37 23.00 41.18 19.35
N ASP A 38 22.26 41.64 18.33
CA ASP A 38 20.92 42.27 18.50
C ASP A 38 19.75 41.28 18.35
N GLY A 39 20.04 39.99 18.21
CA GLY A 39 19.05 38.95 17.90
C GLY A 39 18.78 38.78 16.41
N LEU A 40 17.83 37.91 16.07
CA LEU A 40 17.37 37.66 14.70
C LEU A 40 15.85 37.74 14.61
N PRO A 41 15.27 38.37 13.57
CA PRO A 41 13.83 38.33 13.35
C PRO A 41 13.36 36.90 13.07
N TYR A 42 12.12 36.60 13.48
CA TYR A 42 11.47 35.34 13.12
C TYR A 42 11.04 35.38 11.64
N ILE A 43 11.20 34.26 10.95
CA ILE A 43 10.74 34.06 9.58
C ILE A 43 9.88 32.79 9.57
N GLU A 44 8.72 32.88 8.94
CA GLU A 44 7.80 31.75 8.81
C GLU A 44 8.44 30.59 8.04
N PRO A 45 8.14 29.33 8.42
CA PRO A 45 8.73 28.17 7.78
C PRO A 45 8.21 27.99 6.35
N LYS A 46 9.09 27.52 5.47
CA LYS A 46 8.67 26.95 4.18
C LYS A 46 7.94 25.62 4.41
N PRO A 47 7.01 25.23 3.51
CA PRO A 47 6.32 23.95 3.64
C PRO A 47 7.28 22.75 3.58
N LEU A 48 6.97 21.70 4.35
CA LEU A 48 7.72 20.43 4.35
C LEU A 48 7.51 19.63 3.05
N LEU A 49 6.36 19.80 2.39
CA LEU A 49 6.03 19.15 1.12
C LEU A 49 6.32 20.08 -0.06
N ARG A 50 6.91 19.51 -1.11
CA ARG A 50 7.14 20.16 -2.41
C ARG A 50 6.66 19.32 -3.60
N THR A 51 5.85 18.31 -3.33
CA THR A 51 5.28 17.41 -4.33
C THR A 51 3.97 17.98 -4.89
N SER A 52 3.44 17.36 -5.95
CA SER A 52 2.14 17.74 -6.53
C SER A 52 1.00 17.74 -5.49
N GLY A 53 1.08 16.88 -4.47
CA GLY A 53 0.13 16.84 -3.36
C GLY A 53 0.22 17.98 -2.34
N ALA A 54 1.18 18.89 -2.46
CA ALA A 54 1.31 20.04 -1.56
C ALA A 54 0.10 20.99 -1.63
N ASN A 55 -0.51 21.11 -2.82
CA ASN A 55 -1.62 22.03 -3.08
C ASN A 55 -3.00 21.36 -2.96
N TRP A 56 -3.06 20.11 -2.52
CA TRP A 56 -4.33 19.44 -2.26
C TRP A 56 -4.96 19.92 -0.95
N GLU A 57 -6.29 19.85 -0.85
CA GLU A 57 -7.03 20.07 0.38
C GLU A 57 -6.54 19.12 1.48
N TYR A 58 -6.35 19.65 2.70
CA TYR A 58 -5.92 18.84 3.83
C TYR A 58 -7.07 17.99 4.38
N GLN A 59 -6.83 16.69 4.52
CA GLN A 59 -7.79 15.70 5.01
C GLN A 59 -7.33 15.13 6.36
N PRO A 60 -7.67 15.75 7.50
CA PRO A 60 -7.32 15.22 8.82
C PRO A 60 -8.15 13.99 9.17
N ASP A 61 -7.59 13.12 10.01
CA ASP A 61 -8.36 12.01 10.59
C ASP A 61 -9.50 12.57 11.46
N PRO A 62 -10.71 11.98 11.44
CA PRO A 62 -11.84 12.47 12.25
C PRO A 62 -11.54 12.56 13.75
N SER A 63 -10.67 11.70 14.28
CA SER A 63 -10.27 11.69 15.70
C SER A 63 -9.13 12.67 16.03
N LEU A 64 -8.39 13.15 15.02
CA LEU A 64 -7.17 13.95 15.21
C LEU A 64 -7.42 15.19 16.06
N LYS A 65 -8.49 15.94 15.76
CA LYS A 65 -8.81 17.19 16.48
C LYS A 65 -9.09 16.94 17.95
N GLN A 66 -9.81 15.87 18.28
CA GLN A 66 -10.12 15.54 19.67
C GLN A 66 -8.84 15.13 20.43
N ILE A 67 -8.07 14.20 19.88
CA ILE A 67 -6.81 13.72 20.49
C ILE A 67 -5.86 14.90 20.73
N LEU A 68 -5.71 15.77 19.73
CA LEU A 68 -4.82 16.92 19.81
C LEU A 68 -5.30 17.93 20.85
N ARG A 69 -6.60 18.25 20.88
CA ARG A 69 -7.17 19.19 21.86
C ARG A 69 -6.94 18.72 23.29
N GLU A 70 -7.24 17.45 23.59
CA GLU A 70 -7.05 16.86 24.93
C GLU A 70 -5.58 16.91 25.36
N ALA A 71 -4.68 16.50 24.47
CA ALA A 71 -3.24 16.52 24.72
C ALA A 71 -2.69 17.94 24.94
N LEU A 72 -3.08 18.91 24.10
CA LEU A 72 -2.65 20.30 24.24
C LEU A 72 -3.17 20.93 25.55
N ARG A 73 -4.43 20.69 25.93
CA ARG A 73 -4.99 21.16 27.21
C ARG A 73 -4.21 20.60 28.40
N LYS A 74 -3.92 19.30 28.40
CA LYS A 74 -3.12 18.64 29.44
C LYS A 74 -1.72 19.24 29.52
N HIS A 75 -1.05 19.40 28.39
CA HIS A 75 0.28 19.98 28.30
C HIS A 75 0.31 21.42 28.84
N HIS A 76 -0.60 22.28 28.37
CA HIS A 76 -0.70 23.67 28.82
C HIS A 76 -0.96 23.76 30.32
N LYS A 77 -1.90 22.96 30.84
CA LYS A 77 -2.18 22.91 32.28
C LYS A 77 -0.94 22.55 33.09
N ASN A 78 -0.18 21.54 32.67
CA ASN A 78 1.04 21.12 33.37
C ASN A 78 2.12 22.20 33.32
N PHE A 79 2.28 22.86 32.16
CA PHE A 79 3.20 23.99 32.00
C PHE A 79 2.85 25.16 32.93
N THR A 80 1.60 25.61 32.93
CA THR A 80 1.14 26.73 33.77
C THR A 80 1.25 26.44 35.26
N LEU A 81 1.07 25.18 35.68
CA LEU A 81 1.26 24.75 37.07
C LEU A 81 2.74 24.52 37.46
N GLY A 82 3.69 24.77 36.54
CA GLY A 82 5.12 24.55 36.79
C GLY A 82 5.51 23.08 36.96
N ARG A 83 4.65 22.14 36.55
CA ARG A 83 4.88 20.68 36.62
C ARG A 83 5.76 20.20 35.45
N ILE A 84 6.84 20.93 35.24
CA ILE A 84 7.79 20.71 34.15
C ILE A 84 8.96 19.81 34.58
N ASP A 85 8.96 19.31 35.82
CA ASP A 85 9.98 18.43 36.40
C ASP A 85 9.72 16.94 36.11
N LYS A 86 8.49 16.57 35.72
CA LYS A 86 8.09 15.18 35.47
C LYS A 86 8.04 14.86 33.98
N LYS A 87 8.84 13.86 33.56
CA LYS A 87 8.81 13.33 32.18
C LYS A 87 7.41 12.89 31.73
N SER A 88 6.57 12.42 32.64
CA SER A 88 5.18 12.01 32.36
C SER A 88 4.22 13.15 32.01
N ASP A 89 4.60 14.40 32.31
CA ASP A 89 3.68 15.53 32.27
C ASP A 89 3.90 16.41 31.03
N LEU A 90 4.99 16.16 30.28
CA LEU A 90 5.40 16.87 29.08
C LEU A 90 5.43 15.94 27.86
N PRO A 91 4.49 16.11 26.92
CA PRO A 91 4.31 15.18 25.81
C PRO A 91 5.31 15.37 24.67
N LEU A 92 5.59 14.27 23.98
CA LEU A 92 6.16 14.25 22.63
C LEU A 92 5.06 13.85 21.64
N TYR A 93 4.84 14.68 20.62
CA TYR A 93 3.81 14.44 19.60
C TYR A 93 4.42 13.72 18.39
N LEU A 94 3.79 12.64 17.95
CA LEU A 94 4.37 11.69 17.01
C LEU A 94 3.42 11.37 15.85
N PHE A 95 3.82 11.70 14.63
CA PHE A 95 3.22 11.14 13.41
C PHE A 95 4.07 9.94 12.96
N LEU A 96 3.62 8.73 13.32
CA LEU A 96 4.29 7.48 12.97
C LEU A 96 3.45 6.72 11.94
N SER A 97 4.04 6.45 10.78
CA SER A 97 3.38 5.72 9.69
C SER A 97 4.42 5.34 8.64
N GLY A 98 4.06 4.49 7.68
CA GLY A 98 4.94 4.10 6.60
C GLY A 98 5.26 5.22 5.59
N ALA A 99 6.20 4.95 4.69
CA ALA A 99 6.64 5.93 3.69
C ALA A 99 5.51 6.28 2.70
N GLY A 100 5.36 7.56 2.34
CA GLY A 100 4.37 8.00 1.35
C GLY A 100 2.90 8.06 1.81
N THR A 101 2.62 7.81 3.09
CA THR A 101 1.24 7.85 3.63
C THR A 101 0.77 9.24 4.06
N GLY A 102 1.60 10.28 3.95
CA GLY A 102 1.22 11.67 4.29
C GLY A 102 1.65 12.18 5.67
N LYS A 103 2.66 11.58 6.32
CA LYS A 103 3.20 12.05 7.61
C LYS A 103 3.63 13.52 7.57
N SER A 104 4.51 13.87 6.64
CA SER A 104 5.06 15.22 6.49
C SER A 104 3.97 16.24 6.18
N ARG A 105 2.90 15.84 5.47
CA ARG A 105 1.73 16.69 5.25
C ARG A 105 1.00 16.98 6.57
N ASN A 106 0.73 15.95 7.38
CA ASN A 106 0.08 16.15 8.67
C ASN A 106 0.94 17.00 9.63
N ALA A 107 2.26 16.82 9.60
CA ALA A 107 3.17 17.65 10.38
C ALA A 107 3.16 19.11 9.91
N ASN A 108 3.13 19.37 8.61
CA ASN A 108 3.02 20.70 8.03
C ASN A 108 1.72 21.43 8.45
N GLU A 109 0.62 20.68 8.57
CA GLU A 109 -0.71 21.20 8.93
C GLU A 109 -0.96 21.23 10.45
N PHE A 110 0.02 20.83 11.25
CA PHE A 110 -0.13 20.67 12.70
C PHE A 110 -0.56 21.96 13.39
N HIS A 111 0.06 23.10 13.04
CA HIS A 111 -0.26 24.40 13.66
C HIS A 111 -1.70 24.82 13.40
N GLN A 112 -2.15 24.77 12.14
CA GLN A 112 -3.52 25.10 11.78
C GLN A 112 -4.52 24.11 12.40
N THR A 113 -4.17 22.83 12.50
CA THR A 113 -4.99 21.82 13.18
C THR A 113 -5.11 22.11 14.68
N ALA A 114 -4.01 22.53 15.32
CA ALA A 114 -4.00 22.93 16.72
C ALA A 114 -4.90 24.15 16.97
N ILE A 115 -4.86 25.16 16.10
CA ILE A 115 -5.77 26.32 16.18
C ILE A 115 -7.23 25.90 16.05
N THR A 116 -7.55 25.09 15.04
CA THR A 116 -8.94 24.73 14.72
C THR A 116 -9.57 23.73 15.69
N CYS A 117 -8.77 23.02 16.48
CA CYS A 117 -9.29 22.09 17.49
C CYS A 117 -9.62 22.75 18.84
N LEU A 118 -9.09 23.94 19.10
CA LEU A 118 -9.28 24.66 20.37
C LEU A 118 -10.52 25.58 20.33
N SER A 119 -11.27 25.64 21.43
CA SER A 119 -12.44 26.52 21.56
C SER A 119 -12.04 27.87 22.12
N ALA A 120 -12.50 28.97 21.52
CA ALA A 120 -12.29 30.31 22.07
C ALA A 120 -12.95 30.50 23.45
N GLN A 121 -14.03 29.77 23.74
CA GLN A 121 -14.76 29.87 25.01
C GLN A 121 -14.09 29.07 26.13
N GLU A 122 -13.56 27.88 25.83
CA GLU A 122 -13.00 26.98 26.85
C GLU A 122 -11.47 27.01 26.94
N ASP A 123 -10.80 27.36 25.84
CA ASP A 123 -9.35 27.23 25.66
C ASP A 123 -8.69 28.56 25.25
N GLY A 124 -9.34 29.69 25.55
CA GLY A 124 -8.96 31.01 25.02
C GLY A 124 -7.48 31.39 25.18
N GLU A 125 -6.90 31.20 26.38
CA GLU A 125 -5.48 31.49 26.63
C GLU A 125 -4.55 30.61 25.78
N LEU A 126 -4.82 29.30 25.76
CA LEU A 126 -4.04 28.33 24.98
C LEU A 126 -4.17 28.62 23.48
N LEU A 127 -5.37 28.95 23.00
CA LEU A 127 -5.62 29.33 21.62
C LEU A 127 -4.79 30.56 21.21
N THR A 128 -4.72 31.58 22.07
CA THR A 128 -3.88 32.76 21.83
C THR A 128 -2.40 32.38 21.76
N LYS A 129 -1.89 31.60 22.72
CA LYS A 129 -0.51 31.11 22.71
C LYS A 129 -0.15 30.34 21.44
N ILE A 130 -1.05 29.47 20.97
CA ILE A 130 -0.83 28.69 19.74
C ILE A 130 -0.85 29.60 18.51
N LYS A 131 -1.77 30.57 18.42
CA LYS A 131 -1.82 31.54 17.31
C LYS A 131 -0.55 32.39 17.20
N GLU A 132 0.04 32.74 18.34
CA GLU A 132 1.24 33.58 18.43
C GLU A 132 2.56 32.79 18.45
N ALA A 133 2.49 31.47 18.27
CA ALA A 133 3.66 30.60 18.38
C ALA A 133 4.68 30.84 17.25
N TRP A 134 5.97 30.74 17.58
CA TRP A 134 7.03 30.61 16.57
C TRP A 134 7.09 29.18 16.07
N ILE A 135 6.92 28.98 14.77
CA ILE A 135 6.81 27.66 14.14
C ILE A 135 8.10 27.37 13.41
N PHE A 136 8.64 26.18 13.63
CA PHE A 136 9.82 25.72 12.92
C PHE A 136 9.53 24.41 12.21
N HIS A 137 9.79 24.41 10.91
CA HIS A 137 9.78 23.18 10.10
C HIS A 137 11.22 22.81 9.79
N THR A 138 11.70 21.77 10.47
CA THR A 138 13.02 21.19 10.21
C THR A 138 12.85 19.79 9.63
N SER A 139 13.80 19.35 8.82
CA SER A 139 13.71 18.05 8.15
C SER A 139 15.10 17.40 8.05
N TYR A 140 15.14 16.07 8.16
CA TYR A 140 16.27 15.24 7.75
C TYR A 140 16.05 14.56 6.39
N GLU A 141 14.93 14.84 5.72
CA GLU A 141 14.57 14.27 4.42
C GLU A 141 14.86 15.24 3.26
N ASN A 142 14.61 14.79 2.02
CA ASN A 142 14.57 15.64 0.82
C ASN A 142 15.82 16.50 0.60
N GLY A 143 17.01 15.93 0.85
CA GLY A 143 18.31 16.62 0.70
C GLY A 143 18.79 17.36 1.95
N PHE A 144 18.00 17.37 3.03
CA PHE A 144 18.32 17.94 4.33
C PHE A 144 18.82 16.90 5.36
N GLY A 145 19.23 15.71 4.91
CA GLY A 145 19.88 14.71 5.76
C GLY A 145 21.14 15.26 6.44
N LEU A 146 21.67 14.53 7.42
CA LEU A 146 22.89 14.94 8.12
C LEU A 146 24.05 15.14 7.14
N LYS A 147 24.70 16.29 7.23
CA LYS A 147 25.84 16.66 6.39
C LYS A 147 27.17 16.49 7.13
N ASN A 148 28.27 16.55 6.38
CA ASN A 148 29.61 16.55 6.97
C ASN A 148 29.76 17.74 7.94
N GLY A 149 30.25 17.47 9.16
CA GLY A 149 30.38 18.48 10.22
C GLY A 149 29.14 18.65 11.10
N GLU A 150 28.12 17.80 10.96
CA GLU A 150 26.96 17.70 11.85
C GLU A 150 27.01 16.43 12.73
N ASP A 151 28.02 16.33 13.61
CA ASP A 151 28.23 15.13 14.44
C ASP A 151 27.16 14.90 15.51
N ASN A 152 26.44 15.97 15.89
CA ASN A 152 25.36 15.92 16.88
C ASN A 152 24.03 16.27 16.20
N PRO A 153 23.15 15.29 15.93
CA PRO A 153 21.89 15.53 15.25
C PRO A 153 20.97 16.50 16.00
N TYR A 154 20.97 16.50 17.33
CA TYR A 154 20.18 17.46 18.10
C TYR A 154 20.61 18.91 17.83
N LEU A 155 21.91 19.19 17.70
CA LEU A 155 22.39 20.52 17.30
C LEU A 155 22.09 20.79 15.82
N ALA A 156 22.08 19.75 14.98
CA ALA A 156 21.68 19.85 13.58
C ALA A 156 20.22 20.35 13.42
N ILE A 157 19.32 20.07 14.39
CA ILE A 157 17.98 20.69 14.46
C ILE A 157 18.10 22.21 14.64
N GLY A 158 18.93 22.66 15.58
CA GLY A 158 19.19 24.08 15.80
C GLY A 158 19.80 24.76 14.56
N THR A 159 20.72 24.10 13.86
CA THR A 159 21.25 24.58 12.58
C THR A 159 20.15 24.76 11.54
N ARG A 160 19.20 23.82 11.44
CA ARG A 160 18.06 23.92 10.51
C ARG A 160 17.06 25.01 10.92
N MET A 161 16.87 25.24 12.21
CA MET A 161 16.11 26.41 12.70
C MET A 161 16.78 27.72 12.30
N LEU A 162 18.11 27.81 12.43
CA LEU A 162 18.86 28.98 11.98
C LEU A 162 18.76 29.16 10.45
N PHE A 163 18.80 28.07 9.69
CA PHE A 163 18.59 28.07 8.24
C PHE A 163 17.23 28.65 7.86
N GLN A 164 16.16 28.30 8.57
CA GLN A 164 14.85 28.91 8.35
C GLN A 164 14.90 30.44 8.53
N LEU A 165 15.64 30.95 9.52
CA LEU A 165 15.76 32.40 9.75
C LEU A 165 16.72 33.11 8.78
N ARG A 166 17.44 32.36 7.94
CA ARG A 166 18.50 32.85 7.05
C ARG A 166 18.25 32.42 5.62
N GLU A 167 17.09 32.76 5.08
CA GLU A 167 16.65 32.32 3.75
C GLU A 167 17.57 32.67 2.57
N GLN A 168 18.51 33.62 2.75
CA GLN A 168 19.48 34.02 1.75
C GLN A 168 20.75 33.14 1.70
N MET A 169 20.94 32.26 2.69
CA MET A 169 22.09 31.36 2.75
C MET A 169 21.64 29.92 2.47
N ASP A 170 22.49 29.16 1.78
CA ASP A 170 22.31 27.72 1.65
C ASP A 170 22.66 27.01 2.97
N LEU A 171 22.09 25.81 3.19
CA LEU A 171 22.33 25.06 4.42
C LEU A 171 23.81 24.75 4.64
N ASP A 172 24.53 24.36 3.58
CA ASP A 172 25.95 24.04 3.65
C ASP A 172 26.77 25.29 4.05
N GLU A 173 26.39 26.47 3.57
CA GLU A 173 27.02 27.74 3.96
C GLU A 173 26.82 28.05 5.45
N ILE A 174 25.64 27.75 6.00
CA ILE A 174 25.36 27.91 7.44
C ILE A 174 26.20 26.95 8.27
N ILE A 175 26.29 25.68 7.85
CA ILE A 175 27.09 24.65 8.51
C ILE A 175 28.58 25.06 8.55
N ASP A 176 29.09 25.62 7.46
CA ASP A 176 30.49 26.04 7.36
C ASP A 176 30.78 27.35 8.09
N THR A 177 29.80 28.25 8.19
CA THR A 177 29.99 29.58 8.78
C THR A 177 29.85 29.56 10.31
N TYR A 178 28.88 28.83 10.85
CA TYR A 178 28.49 28.93 12.25
C TYR A 178 28.78 27.65 13.04
N LYS A 179 29.09 27.80 14.33
CA LYS A 179 29.09 26.66 15.25
C LYS A 179 27.64 26.16 15.39
N PRO A 180 27.39 24.84 15.35
CA PRO A 180 26.04 24.28 15.47
C PRO A 180 25.35 24.76 16.76
N PRO A 181 24.26 25.54 16.65
CA PRO A 181 23.56 26.03 17.83
C PRO A 181 22.61 24.97 18.38
N SER A 182 22.25 25.08 19.66
CA SER A 182 21.09 24.33 20.15
C SER A 182 19.79 25.01 19.68
N PRO A 183 18.67 24.26 19.55
CA PRO A 183 17.35 24.85 19.29
C PRO A 183 17.03 26.05 20.19
N MET A 184 17.36 25.96 21.49
CA MET A 184 17.13 27.05 22.44
C MET A 184 17.99 28.29 22.18
N ASP A 185 19.19 28.15 21.64
CA ASP A 185 20.02 29.31 21.30
C ASP A 185 19.36 30.12 20.17
N VAL A 186 18.72 29.45 19.21
CA VAL A 186 17.96 30.11 18.14
C VAL A 186 16.71 30.80 18.70
N VAL A 187 15.95 30.13 19.57
CA VAL A 187 14.77 30.75 20.23
C VAL A 187 15.16 31.99 21.03
N ARG A 188 16.31 31.96 21.73
CA ARG A 188 16.83 33.12 22.47
C ARG A 188 17.19 34.28 21.55
N LEU A 189 17.75 34.03 20.36
CA LEU A 189 18.03 35.09 19.39
C LEU A 189 16.76 35.80 18.92
N ILE A 190 15.68 35.04 18.70
CA ILE A 190 14.38 35.62 18.33
C ILE A 190 13.81 36.43 19.48
N ALA A 191 13.77 35.85 20.68
CA ALA A 191 13.28 36.53 21.87
C ALA A 191 14.02 37.86 22.12
N LYS A 192 15.35 37.87 21.90
CA LYS A 192 16.19 39.06 22.00
C LYS A 192 15.79 40.13 20.98
N HIS A 193 15.58 39.76 19.71
CA HIS A 193 15.19 40.69 18.66
C HIS A 193 13.86 41.42 18.96
N TYR A 194 12.88 40.68 19.49
CA TYR A 194 11.57 41.25 19.85
C TYR A 194 11.52 41.84 21.27
N ASN A 195 12.64 41.87 22.00
CA ASN A 195 12.72 42.27 23.40
C ASN A 195 11.67 41.57 24.30
N ARG A 196 11.52 40.25 24.12
CA ARG A 196 10.58 39.39 24.87
C ARG A 196 11.35 38.43 25.78
N ASP A 197 10.77 38.10 26.93
CA ASP A 197 11.29 37.01 27.77
C ASP A 197 11.07 35.68 27.03
N VAL A 198 12.14 34.90 26.88
CA VAL A 198 12.12 33.57 26.26
C VAL A 198 11.12 32.63 26.95
N LYS A 199 10.86 32.78 28.26
CA LYS A 199 9.88 31.97 28.99
C LYS A 199 8.43 32.27 28.62
N SER A 200 8.17 33.49 28.12
CA SER A 200 6.84 33.91 27.64
C SER A 200 6.54 33.42 26.22
N ALA A 201 7.57 33.03 25.47
CA ALA A 201 7.43 32.53 24.11
C ALA A 201 6.70 31.19 24.06
N THR A 202 5.98 30.97 22.96
CA THR A 202 5.43 29.66 22.60
C THR A 202 6.12 29.22 21.31
N VAL A 203 6.59 27.97 21.27
CA VAL A 203 7.33 27.44 20.11
C VAL A 203 6.72 26.11 19.71
N ILE A 204 6.43 25.95 18.42
CA ILE A 204 6.09 24.66 17.81
C ILE A 204 7.28 24.25 16.97
N LEU A 205 7.98 23.19 17.39
CA LEU A 205 9.14 22.69 16.67
C LEU A 205 8.81 21.35 16.06
N ILE A 206 8.77 21.32 14.73
CA ILE A 206 8.48 20.13 13.93
C ILE A 206 9.79 19.60 13.33
N VAL A 207 10.06 18.32 13.55
CA VAL A 207 11.20 17.59 12.96
C VAL A 207 10.68 16.46 12.08
N ASP A 208 10.81 16.63 10.77
CA ASP A 208 10.38 15.65 9.78
C ASP A 208 11.49 14.64 9.46
N GLY A 209 11.15 13.36 9.38
CA GLY A 209 12.06 12.33 8.89
C GLY A 209 13.06 11.79 9.92
N MET A 210 12.67 11.68 11.20
CA MET A 210 13.58 11.22 12.26
C MET A 210 14.18 9.84 12.01
N GLN A 211 13.54 8.97 11.22
CA GLN A 211 14.08 7.65 10.86
C GLN A 211 15.43 7.71 10.14
N GLN A 212 15.78 8.86 9.54
CA GLN A 212 17.09 9.05 8.89
C GLN A 212 18.27 8.97 9.88
N LEU A 213 17.99 9.03 11.19
CA LEU A 213 18.96 8.85 12.26
C LEU A 213 19.13 7.38 12.68
N MET A 214 18.29 6.47 12.18
CA MET A 214 18.37 5.04 12.48
C MET A 214 19.39 4.38 11.57
N LYS A 215 20.28 3.58 12.16
CA LYS A 215 21.19 2.68 11.47
C LYS A 215 20.66 1.25 11.46
N ASP A 216 19.80 0.92 12.41
CA ASP A 216 19.25 -0.41 12.62
C ASP A 216 17.77 -0.31 13.04
N LYS A 217 16.96 -1.33 12.72
CA LYS A 217 15.52 -1.35 13.01
C LYS A 217 15.19 -1.21 14.49
N ASP A 218 16.10 -1.65 15.36
CA ASP A 218 15.93 -1.63 16.81
C ASP A 218 16.50 -0.37 17.47
N ASP A 219 16.93 0.64 16.69
CA ASP A 219 17.56 1.84 17.27
C ASP A 219 16.62 2.61 18.20
N GLY A 220 15.31 2.57 18.00
CA GLY A 220 14.35 3.14 18.96
C GLY A 220 14.26 2.39 20.29
N LEU A 221 14.84 1.19 20.40
CA LEU A 221 14.96 0.42 21.64
C LEU A 221 16.31 0.63 22.35
N LYS A 222 17.35 1.03 21.61
CA LYS A 222 18.74 1.17 22.07
C LYS A 222 19.00 2.59 22.62
N LEU A 223 19.34 2.70 23.91
CA LEU A 223 19.55 4.01 24.57
C LEU A 223 20.71 4.82 24.01
N ASP A 224 21.73 4.12 23.53
CA ASP A 224 22.96 4.66 22.98
C ASP A 224 22.84 5.00 21.48
N SER A 225 21.74 4.58 20.83
CA SER A 225 21.51 4.90 19.42
C SER A 225 21.39 6.41 19.21
N THR A 226 21.89 6.85 18.06
CA THR A 226 21.79 8.24 17.63
C THR A 226 20.33 8.70 17.56
N PHE A 227 19.44 7.85 17.03
CA PHE A 227 18.00 8.10 16.95
C PHE A 227 17.38 8.33 18.34
N TYR A 228 17.54 7.38 19.28
CA TYR A 228 16.88 7.47 20.59
C TYR A 228 17.41 8.62 21.44
N ARG A 229 18.73 8.84 21.41
CA ARG A 229 19.36 9.99 22.10
C ARG A 229 18.84 11.32 21.55
N THR A 230 18.70 11.43 20.24
CA THR A 230 18.19 12.65 19.60
C THR A 230 16.72 12.86 19.92
N LEU A 231 15.89 11.82 19.81
CA LEU A 231 14.47 11.87 20.16
C LEU A 231 14.25 12.29 21.63
N THR A 232 15.08 11.75 22.54
CA THR A 232 15.02 12.10 23.96
C THR A 232 15.44 13.56 24.19
N SER A 233 16.57 13.98 23.62
CA SER A 233 17.08 15.36 23.74
C SER A 233 16.13 16.38 23.13
N PHE A 234 15.50 16.04 22.01
CA PHE A 234 14.48 16.84 21.34
C PHE A 234 13.25 17.01 22.23
N ALA A 235 12.74 15.94 22.80
CA ALA A 235 11.61 16.02 23.71
C ALA A 235 11.96 16.65 25.08
N ASP A 236 13.24 16.66 25.47
CA ASP A 236 13.72 17.37 26.65
C ASP A 236 13.65 18.91 26.48
N LEU A 237 13.43 19.43 25.27
CA LEU A 237 13.20 20.87 25.05
C LEU A 237 11.99 21.41 25.82
N ALA A 238 10.99 20.56 26.09
CA ALA A 238 9.83 20.94 26.89
C ALA A 238 10.21 21.29 28.36
N PHE A 239 11.40 20.91 28.83
CA PHE A 239 11.93 21.23 30.16
C PHE A 239 12.62 22.60 30.22
N SER A 240 12.73 23.32 29.10
CA SER A 240 13.47 24.58 29.01
C SER A 240 12.88 25.73 29.84
N GLY A 241 11.65 25.59 30.33
CA GLY A 241 10.87 26.67 30.96
C GLY A 241 10.15 27.58 29.96
N THR A 242 10.34 27.35 28.66
CA THR A 242 9.55 27.93 27.55
C THR A 242 8.45 26.94 27.15
N PHE A 243 7.28 27.42 26.73
CA PHE A 243 6.20 26.53 26.29
C PHE A 243 6.52 25.99 24.89
N ILE A 244 7.13 24.81 24.82
CA ILE A 244 7.57 24.18 23.57
C ILE A 244 6.73 22.94 23.28
N ILE A 245 6.23 22.84 22.05
CA ILE A 245 5.48 21.68 21.55
C ILE A 245 6.40 20.93 20.56
N PRO A 246 7.08 19.85 21.01
CA PRO A 246 7.94 19.04 20.14
C PRO A 246 7.09 18.05 19.34
N VAL A 247 7.13 18.20 18.02
CA VAL A 247 6.44 17.32 17.06
C VAL A 247 7.48 16.67 16.17
N CYS A 248 7.39 15.36 15.95
CA CYS A 248 8.22 14.75 14.92
C CYS A 248 7.49 13.68 14.11
N THR A 249 7.99 13.45 12.90
CA THR A 249 7.58 12.34 12.06
C THR A 249 8.67 11.29 12.03
N SER A 250 8.26 10.02 11.95
CA SER A 250 9.19 8.93 11.69
C SER A 250 8.49 7.83 10.91
N THR A 251 9.21 7.22 9.98
CA THR A 251 8.82 5.91 9.43
C THR A 251 9.17 4.85 10.47
N ILE A 252 8.21 3.98 10.81
CA ILE A 252 8.40 2.88 11.76
C ILE A 252 8.17 1.56 11.05
N THR A 253 8.99 0.55 11.32
CA THR A 253 8.95 -0.78 10.69
C THR A 253 8.34 -1.86 11.60
N GLY A 254 7.31 -1.53 12.40
CA GLY A 254 6.75 -2.46 13.39
C GLY A 254 5.75 -1.82 14.36
N PRO A 255 5.32 -2.55 15.41
CA PRO A 255 4.43 -2.01 16.44
C PRO A 255 5.12 -0.85 17.13
N ILE A 256 4.37 0.19 17.49
CA ILE A 256 4.91 1.33 18.24
C ILE A 256 5.65 0.85 19.50
N ASP A 257 5.05 -0.07 20.26
CA ASP A 257 5.64 -0.63 21.49
C ASP A 257 6.85 -1.55 21.23
N GLY A 258 7.00 -2.03 20.00
CA GLY A 258 8.15 -2.83 19.55
C GLY A 258 9.25 -2.00 18.87
N VAL A 259 8.97 -0.74 18.49
CA VAL A 259 9.93 0.13 17.78
C VAL A 259 10.50 1.21 18.70
N LEU A 260 9.77 1.62 19.74
CA LEU A 260 10.23 2.60 20.71
C LEU A 260 10.27 2.02 22.11
N ARG A 261 11.41 2.15 22.81
CA ARG A 261 11.58 1.70 24.19
C ARG A 261 10.48 2.29 25.07
N THR A 262 9.97 1.49 26.01
CA THR A 262 9.09 1.96 27.09
C THR A 262 9.70 3.18 27.77
N SER A 263 8.92 4.24 27.88
CA SER A 263 9.35 5.51 28.46
C SER A 263 8.29 5.98 29.44
N THR A 264 8.73 6.64 30.51
CA THR A 264 7.80 7.35 31.42
C THR A 264 7.29 8.66 30.82
N ARG A 265 7.84 9.08 29.67
CA ARG A 265 7.37 10.24 28.91
C ARG A 265 6.04 9.97 28.22
N ASP A 266 5.13 10.93 28.33
CA ASP A 266 3.87 10.92 27.59
C ASP A 266 4.16 11.04 26.08
N ARG A 267 3.62 10.10 25.30
CA ARG A 267 3.78 10.07 23.85
C ARG A 267 2.40 10.14 23.22
N VAL A 268 2.14 11.24 22.54
CA VAL A 268 0.86 11.51 21.88
C VAL A 268 0.98 11.07 20.43
N TYR A 269 0.42 9.90 20.13
CA TYR A 269 0.39 9.36 18.78
C TYR A 269 -0.75 10.01 17.98
N LEU A 270 -0.38 10.68 16.90
CA LEU A 270 -1.32 11.41 16.05
C LEU A 270 -1.63 10.57 14.80
N PRO A 271 -2.92 10.31 14.49
CA PRO A 271 -3.30 9.46 13.38
C PRO A 271 -2.94 10.08 12.02
N VAL A 272 -2.55 9.23 11.08
CA VAL A 272 -2.31 9.59 9.66
C VAL A 272 -3.34 8.84 8.81
N PRO A 273 -4.39 9.52 8.33
CA PRO A 273 -5.49 8.86 7.63
C PRO A 273 -5.10 8.47 6.20
N SER A 274 -5.89 7.58 5.62
CA SER A 274 -5.86 7.33 4.18
C SER A 274 -6.61 8.45 3.46
N LEU A 275 -6.04 8.96 2.37
CA LEU A 275 -6.69 10.02 1.61
C LEU A 275 -7.94 9.51 0.90
N GLN A 276 -9.01 10.30 0.95
CA GLN A 276 -10.06 10.24 -0.06
C GLN A 276 -9.55 10.88 -1.36
N PRO A 277 -10.22 10.64 -2.50
CA PRO A 277 -9.91 11.35 -3.75
C PRO A 277 -9.74 12.86 -3.48
N PRO A 278 -8.55 13.43 -3.77
CA PRO A 278 -8.22 14.78 -3.34
C PRO A 278 -8.94 15.84 -4.17
N ASN A 279 -9.28 16.94 -3.50
CA ASN A 279 -9.57 18.22 -4.13
C ASN A 279 -8.33 19.12 -4.04
N ASP A 280 -8.25 20.12 -4.89
CA ASP A 280 -7.32 21.23 -4.69
C ASP A 280 -7.79 22.14 -3.53
N GLN A 281 -6.99 23.16 -3.20
CA GLN A 281 -7.31 24.13 -2.15
C GLN A 281 -8.60 24.94 -2.41
N GLN A 282 -9.10 24.98 -3.65
CA GLN A 282 -10.34 25.65 -4.04
C GLN A 282 -11.56 24.71 -3.97
N GLY A 283 -11.36 23.44 -3.62
CA GLY A 283 -12.41 22.42 -3.56
C GLY A 283 -12.75 21.82 -4.94
N VAL A 284 -11.91 22.04 -5.95
CA VAL A 284 -12.07 21.42 -7.27
C VAL A 284 -11.43 20.03 -7.24
N PRO A 285 -12.12 18.97 -7.71
CA PRO A 285 -11.53 17.64 -7.78
C PRO A 285 -10.23 17.64 -8.59
N VAL A 286 -9.15 17.13 -7.99
CA VAL A 286 -7.84 16.97 -8.66
C VAL A 286 -7.96 15.98 -9.82
N PHE A 287 -8.78 14.95 -9.61
CA PHE A 287 -9.07 13.94 -10.62
C PHE A 287 -10.49 14.15 -11.16
N LYS A 288 -10.64 14.01 -12.47
CA LYS A 288 -11.95 14.09 -13.13
C LYS A 288 -12.88 13.03 -12.54
N ASN A 289 -14.10 13.43 -12.20
CA ASN A 289 -15.11 12.52 -11.66
C ASN A 289 -15.80 11.75 -12.79
N ASP A 290 -15.12 10.75 -13.33
CA ASP A 290 -15.68 9.77 -14.26
C ASP A 290 -15.32 8.34 -13.82
N LYS A 291 -16.00 7.36 -14.42
CA LYS A 291 -15.94 5.98 -13.96
C LYS A 291 -14.55 5.34 -14.06
N ILE A 292 -13.78 5.67 -15.08
CA ILE A 292 -12.44 5.10 -15.28
C ILE A 292 -11.46 5.79 -14.33
N THR A 293 -11.51 7.11 -14.26
CA THR A 293 -10.66 7.90 -13.36
C THR A 293 -10.87 7.53 -11.90
N ASN A 294 -12.13 7.41 -11.47
CA ASN A 294 -12.45 6.98 -10.11
C ASN A 294 -11.89 5.59 -9.82
N THR A 295 -11.90 4.68 -10.80
CA THR A 295 -11.36 3.33 -10.62
C THR A 295 -9.84 3.37 -10.39
N ILE A 296 -9.08 4.09 -11.22
CA ILE A 296 -7.61 4.15 -11.07
C ILE A 296 -7.17 4.92 -9.82
N VAL A 297 -7.93 5.92 -9.38
CA VAL A 297 -7.74 6.64 -8.11
C VAL A 297 -8.02 5.72 -6.93
N GLU A 298 -9.11 4.95 -6.98
CA GLU A 298 -9.45 3.93 -5.98
C GLU A 298 -8.38 2.84 -5.86
N ASP A 299 -7.79 2.41 -6.98
CA ASP A 299 -6.71 1.42 -7.01
C ASP A 299 -5.42 1.92 -6.32
N CYS A 300 -5.27 3.23 -6.14
CA CYS A 300 -4.22 3.84 -5.31
C CYS A 300 -4.54 3.82 -3.80
N GLY A 301 -5.77 3.47 -3.41
CA GLY A 301 -6.18 3.15 -2.03
C GLY A 301 -5.93 4.23 -0.98
N GLY A 302 -5.95 5.50 -1.41
CA GLY A 302 -5.67 6.66 -0.55
C GLY A 302 -4.22 6.78 -0.10
N HIS A 303 -3.29 6.07 -0.76
CA HIS A 303 -1.87 6.21 -0.50
C HIS A 303 -1.33 7.48 -1.17
N GLY A 304 -0.97 8.49 -0.37
CA GLY A 304 -0.64 9.84 -0.86
C GLY A 304 0.36 9.85 -2.01
N ARG A 305 1.49 9.16 -1.86
CA ARG A 305 2.50 9.10 -2.94
C ARG A 305 2.03 8.35 -4.19
N ALA A 306 1.11 7.39 -4.06
CA ALA A 306 0.58 6.67 -5.22
C ALA A 306 -0.35 7.59 -6.03
N LEU A 307 -1.19 8.35 -5.33
CA LEU A 307 -2.03 9.38 -5.94
C LEU A 307 -1.20 10.49 -6.60
N GLU A 308 -0.09 10.91 -5.99
CA GLU A 308 0.81 11.92 -6.60
C GLU A 308 1.41 11.40 -7.91
N VAL A 309 1.92 10.17 -7.92
CA VAL A 309 2.48 9.59 -9.16
C VAL A 309 1.39 9.38 -10.21
N LEU A 310 0.17 9.01 -9.80
CA LEU A 310 -0.97 8.93 -10.72
C LEU A 310 -1.30 10.30 -11.33
N HIS A 311 -1.34 11.34 -10.51
CA HIS A 311 -1.56 12.72 -10.96
C HIS A 311 -0.47 13.15 -11.95
N ASP A 312 0.81 12.89 -11.64
CA ASP A 312 1.92 13.20 -12.53
C ASP A 312 1.87 12.38 -13.84
N CYS A 313 1.40 11.12 -13.80
CA CYS A 313 1.21 10.28 -14.99
C CYS A 313 0.04 10.76 -15.88
N LEU A 314 -0.94 11.44 -15.30
CA LEU A 314 -2.09 12.01 -16.00
C LEU A 314 -1.80 13.41 -16.56
N ASP A 315 -0.74 14.07 -16.12
CA ASP A 315 -0.38 15.39 -16.60
C ASP A 315 -0.18 15.38 -18.13
N GLY A 316 -0.88 16.29 -18.82
CA GLY A 316 -0.91 16.35 -20.28
C GLY A 316 -1.59 15.18 -21.01
N ARG A 317 -2.24 14.24 -20.31
CA ARG A 317 -2.96 13.10 -20.92
C ARG A 317 -4.47 13.21 -20.68
N SER A 318 -5.27 13.08 -21.74
CA SER A 318 -6.72 12.87 -21.58
C SER A 318 -7.00 11.39 -21.28
N ILE A 319 -7.77 11.12 -20.22
CA ILE A 319 -8.22 9.76 -19.90
C ILE A 319 -9.12 9.18 -21.01
N GLU A 320 -9.84 10.04 -21.74
CA GLU A 320 -10.67 9.63 -22.88
C GLU A 320 -9.86 9.24 -24.12
N GLU A 321 -8.61 9.67 -24.23
CA GLU A 321 -7.79 9.37 -25.41
C GLU A 321 -6.64 8.43 -25.07
N CYS A 322 -6.29 8.30 -23.79
CA CYS A 322 -5.17 7.48 -23.37
C CYS A 322 -5.51 5.98 -23.36
N ASN A 323 -4.49 5.17 -23.63
CA ASN A 323 -4.51 3.77 -23.29
C ASN A 323 -4.34 3.63 -21.77
N VAL A 324 -5.43 3.27 -21.07
CA VAL A 324 -5.46 3.19 -19.61
C VAL A 324 -4.55 2.08 -19.07
N ASP A 325 -4.36 1.00 -19.83
CA ASP A 325 -3.42 -0.06 -19.45
C ASP A 325 -1.98 0.44 -19.50
N THR A 326 -1.62 1.23 -20.51
CA THR A 326 -0.31 1.89 -20.58
C THR A 326 -0.13 2.87 -19.43
N LEU A 327 -1.13 3.72 -19.15
CA LEU A 327 -1.10 4.66 -18.03
C LEU A 327 -0.86 3.94 -16.69
N MET A 328 -1.59 2.86 -16.44
CA MET A 328 -1.47 2.14 -15.17
C MET A 328 -0.18 1.31 -15.08
N ASN A 329 0.38 0.87 -16.21
CA ASN A 329 1.72 0.32 -16.25
C ASN A 329 2.81 1.38 -16.00
N ASP A 330 2.66 2.61 -16.53
CA ASP A 330 3.56 3.73 -16.23
C ASP A 330 3.53 4.07 -14.75
N LEU A 331 2.34 4.16 -14.15
CA LEU A 331 2.15 4.35 -12.71
C LEU A 331 2.88 3.24 -11.92
N ARG A 332 2.63 1.97 -12.27
CA ARG A 332 3.26 0.82 -11.62
C ARG A 332 4.78 0.87 -11.74
N TYR A 333 5.31 1.17 -12.93
CA TYR A 333 6.74 1.28 -13.18
C TYR A 333 7.37 2.41 -12.35
N ASN A 334 6.75 3.59 -12.34
CA ASN A 334 7.22 4.75 -11.59
C ASN A 334 7.21 4.49 -10.07
N LEU A 335 6.18 3.81 -9.56
CA LEU A 335 6.11 3.41 -8.16
C LEU A 335 7.16 2.34 -7.82
N THR A 336 7.33 1.33 -8.68
CA THR A 336 8.35 0.29 -8.49
C THR A 336 9.75 0.89 -8.46
N LYS A 337 10.06 1.82 -9.35
CA LYS A 337 11.34 2.56 -9.36
C LYS A 337 11.52 3.40 -8.10
N LYS A 338 10.48 4.13 -7.68
CA LYS A 338 10.53 5.04 -6.53
C LYS A 338 10.67 4.31 -5.19
N TYR A 339 10.09 3.11 -5.09
CA TYR A 339 10.08 2.29 -3.88
C TYR A 339 10.96 1.05 -4.01
N HIS A 340 11.92 1.06 -4.95
CA HIS A 340 12.76 -0.10 -5.25
C HIS A 340 13.27 -0.76 -3.97
N ASP A 341 13.92 -0.04 -3.07
CA ASP A 341 14.53 -0.68 -1.89
C ASP A 341 13.50 -1.22 -0.88
N ALA A 342 12.37 -0.51 -0.71
CA ALA A 342 11.27 -0.96 0.16
C ALA A 342 10.56 -2.20 -0.40
N ILE A 343 10.52 -2.33 -1.73
CA ILE A 343 9.90 -3.42 -2.46
C ILE A 343 10.85 -4.62 -2.56
N PHE A 344 12.11 -4.37 -2.95
CA PHE A 344 13.10 -5.41 -3.26
C PHE A 344 13.74 -6.05 -2.02
N SER A 345 13.69 -5.39 -0.87
CA SER A 345 14.01 -6.03 0.43
C SER A 345 12.99 -7.11 0.84
N SER A 346 11.88 -7.25 0.11
CA SER A 346 10.78 -8.18 0.38
C SER A 346 10.49 -9.13 -0.79
N VAL A 347 11.42 -9.34 -1.73
CA VAL A 347 11.16 -10.17 -2.95
C VAL A 347 10.70 -11.58 -2.59
N GLU A 348 11.42 -12.25 -1.70
CA GLU A 348 11.08 -13.61 -1.24
C GLU A 348 9.75 -13.65 -0.46
N GLU A 349 9.39 -12.52 0.16
CA GLU A 349 8.20 -12.36 1.00
C GLU A 349 6.97 -11.85 0.23
N ALA A 350 7.17 -11.29 -0.97
CA ALA A 350 6.11 -10.70 -1.79
C ALA A 350 5.01 -11.72 -2.10
N ARG A 351 5.39 -12.97 -2.34
CA ARG A 351 4.48 -14.08 -2.60
C ARG A 351 3.62 -14.43 -1.37
N PRO A 352 4.18 -14.76 -0.18
CA PRO A 352 3.41 -14.93 1.06
C PRO A 352 2.48 -13.74 1.39
N ILE A 353 2.98 -12.51 1.24
CA ILE A 353 2.20 -11.29 1.55
C ILE A 353 1.03 -11.14 0.58
N ALA A 354 1.28 -11.20 -0.74
CA ALA A 354 0.23 -11.07 -1.74
C ALA A 354 -0.86 -12.11 -1.51
N ARG A 355 -0.45 -13.36 -1.26
CA ARG A 355 -1.36 -14.46 -0.89
C ARG A 355 -2.16 -14.16 0.37
N ALA A 356 -1.55 -13.68 1.44
CA ALA A 356 -2.25 -13.34 2.68
C ALA A 356 -3.30 -12.23 2.49
N ILE A 357 -2.94 -11.18 1.73
CA ILE A 357 -3.83 -10.06 1.40
C ILE A 357 -5.00 -10.54 0.53
N LEU A 358 -4.70 -11.29 -0.54
CA LEU A 358 -5.68 -11.82 -1.48
C LEU A 358 -6.71 -12.67 -0.76
N THR A 359 -6.26 -13.55 0.12
CA THR A 359 -7.11 -14.58 0.73
C THR A 359 -7.84 -14.13 1.97
N ARG A 360 -7.62 -12.88 2.43
CA ARG A 360 -8.13 -12.37 3.71
C ARG A 360 -7.76 -13.32 4.85
N ARG A 361 -6.52 -13.82 4.85
CA ARG A 361 -6.07 -14.71 5.92
C ARG A 361 -6.11 -13.97 7.26
N LEU A 362 -6.75 -14.58 8.24
CA LEU A 362 -6.73 -14.07 9.61
C LEU A 362 -5.33 -14.25 10.20
N LEU A 363 -4.66 -13.14 10.50
CA LEU A 363 -3.30 -13.12 11.02
C LEU A 363 -3.28 -12.54 12.43
N ASN A 364 -2.29 -12.94 13.23
CA ASN A 364 -1.98 -12.28 14.49
C ASN A 364 -0.88 -11.25 14.24
N ARG A 365 -1.10 -10.00 14.66
CA ARG A 365 -0.20 -8.85 14.46
C ARG A 365 1.24 -9.13 14.90
N TYR A 366 1.42 -9.94 15.94
CA TYR A 366 2.71 -10.18 16.59
C TYR A 366 3.29 -11.57 16.32
N LYS A 367 2.68 -12.35 15.43
CA LYS A 367 3.21 -13.65 15.01
C LYS A 367 3.70 -13.58 13.57
N PRO A 368 4.76 -14.33 13.20
CA PRO A 368 5.21 -14.39 11.83
C PRO A 368 4.08 -14.80 10.87
N ILE A 369 4.08 -14.19 9.69
CA ILE A 369 3.19 -14.66 8.62
C ILE A 369 3.71 -16.03 8.17
N PRO A 370 2.83 -17.01 7.93
CA PRO A 370 3.24 -18.30 7.38
C PRO A 370 4.11 -18.14 6.12
N LYS A 371 5.18 -18.93 6.06
CA LYS A 371 6.24 -18.87 5.03
C LYS A 371 7.11 -17.61 5.07
N THR A 372 7.06 -16.83 6.16
CA THR A 372 7.98 -15.72 6.44
C THR A 372 8.47 -15.79 7.89
N ASP A 373 9.54 -15.07 8.19
CA ASP A 373 10.04 -14.83 9.56
C ASP A 373 9.48 -13.52 10.17
N LYS A 374 8.99 -12.61 9.32
CA LYS A 374 8.41 -11.32 9.72
C LYS A 374 6.95 -11.38 10.12
N THR A 375 6.57 -10.50 11.05
CA THR A 375 5.20 -10.28 11.53
C THR A 375 4.41 -9.32 10.63
N PRO A 376 3.06 -9.32 10.67
CA PRO A 376 2.25 -8.33 9.95
C PRO A 376 2.66 -6.89 10.20
N ASP A 377 3.02 -6.54 11.43
CA ASP A 377 3.38 -5.16 11.79
C ASP A 377 4.71 -4.72 11.16
N GLU A 378 5.67 -5.64 11.04
CA GLU A 378 6.94 -5.38 10.34
C GLU A 378 6.70 -5.04 8.86
N PHE A 379 5.75 -5.71 8.21
CA PHE A 379 5.38 -5.43 6.82
C PHE A 379 4.62 -4.11 6.64
N VAL A 380 3.76 -3.73 7.60
CA VAL A 380 3.01 -2.46 7.54
C VAL A 380 3.94 -1.27 7.53
N GLY A 381 5.07 -1.37 8.21
CA GLY A 381 5.93 -0.23 8.40
C GLY A 381 6.64 0.30 7.14
N GLY A 382 6.67 -0.49 6.07
CA GLY A 382 7.05 -0.01 4.73
C GLY A 382 6.06 1.01 4.13
N GLY A 383 4.82 1.07 4.63
CA GLY A 383 3.76 1.99 4.19
C GLY A 383 2.96 1.55 2.98
N LEU A 384 3.38 0.45 2.34
CA LEU A 384 2.72 -0.11 1.16
C LEU A 384 1.49 -0.96 1.53
N ILE A 385 1.50 -1.52 2.74
CA ILE A 385 0.48 -2.44 3.27
C ILE A 385 -0.03 -1.89 4.60
N ARG A 386 -1.27 -2.22 4.94
CA ARG A 386 -1.93 -1.86 6.20
C ARG A 386 -2.44 -3.12 6.90
N PHE A 387 -2.54 -3.06 8.22
CA PHE A 387 -3.16 -4.11 9.03
C PHE A 387 -4.50 -3.64 9.58
N GLU A 388 -5.58 -4.21 9.05
CA GLU A 388 -6.94 -3.99 9.51
C GLU A 388 -7.19 -4.90 10.72
N GLN A 389 -7.08 -4.32 11.91
CA GLN A 389 -7.27 -5.02 13.18
C GLN A 389 -8.75 -5.26 13.46
N ILE A 390 -9.09 -6.47 13.90
CA ILE A 390 -10.41 -6.77 14.45
C ILE A 390 -10.46 -6.18 15.86
N GLU A 391 -11.49 -5.36 16.12
CA GLU A 391 -11.66 -4.60 17.36
C GLU A 391 -11.28 -5.39 18.61
N ASN A 392 -10.45 -4.79 19.46
CA ASN A 392 -10.00 -5.34 20.75
C ASN A 392 -9.25 -6.69 20.67
N THR A 393 -8.75 -7.11 19.51
CA THR A 393 -7.94 -8.33 19.37
C THR A 393 -6.62 -8.05 18.68
N PRO A 394 -5.53 -8.82 18.94
CA PRO A 394 -4.30 -8.72 18.15
C PRO A 394 -4.46 -9.34 16.75
N LYS A 395 -5.66 -9.77 16.36
CA LYS A 395 -5.91 -10.42 15.08
C LYS A 395 -6.45 -9.43 14.05
N GLY A 396 -6.21 -9.71 12.79
CA GLY A 396 -6.61 -8.83 11.70
C GLY A 396 -6.21 -9.36 10.34
N TYR A 397 -6.29 -8.48 9.36
CA TYR A 397 -6.02 -8.80 7.97
C TYR A 397 -5.01 -7.81 7.39
N LEU A 398 -4.10 -8.32 6.57
CA LEU A 398 -3.32 -7.44 5.71
C LEU A 398 -4.20 -6.93 4.57
N THR A 399 -4.06 -5.65 4.27
CA THR A 399 -4.74 -4.98 3.16
C THR A 399 -3.74 -4.09 2.44
N ALA A 400 -3.86 -3.95 1.14
CA ALA A 400 -3.05 -3.02 0.38
C ALA A 400 -3.91 -2.38 -0.72
N PRO A 401 -3.62 -1.12 -1.09
CA PRO A 401 -4.05 -0.58 -2.37
C PRO A 401 -3.75 -1.56 -3.52
N TYR A 402 -4.66 -1.61 -4.49
CA TYR A 402 -4.57 -2.54 -5.61
C TYR A 402 -3.25 -2.39 -6.37
N ILE A 403 -2.77 -1.16 -6.59
CA ILE A 403 -1.52 -0.90 -7.30
C ILE A 403 -0.31 -1.54 -6.59
N TRP A 404 -0.27 -1.53 -5.26
CA TRP A 404 0.80 -2.19 -4.50
C TRP A 404 0.68 -3.70 -4.57
N LEU A 405 -0.54 -4.23 -4.48
CA LEU A 405 -0.78 -5.66 -4.64
C LEU A 405 -0.39 -6.18 -6.02
N TRP A 406 -0.67 -5.39 -7.07
CA TRP A 406 -0.21 -5.71 -8.43
C TRP A 406 1.32 -5.72 -8.51
N ILE A 407 2.01 -4.76 -7.89
CA ILE A 407 3.48 -4.76 -7.82
C ILE A 407 4.01 -6.04 -7.14
N PHE A 408 3.47 -6.41 -5.97
CA PHE A 408 3.88 -7.63 -5.27
C PHE A 408 3.64 -8.91 -6.09
N VAL A 409 2.52 -8.99 -6.81
CA VAL A 409 2.24 -10.13 -7.69
C VAL A 409 3.20 -10.16 -8.88
N GLU A 410 3.46 -9.02 -9.52
CA GLU A 410 4.37 -8.98 -10.67
C GLU A 410 5.79 -9.42 -10.28
N MET A 411 6.26 -9.04 -9.10
CA MET A 411 7.53 -9.56 -8.58
C MET A 411 7.47 -11.06 -8.33
N SER A 412 6.38 -11.56 -7.75
CA SER A 412 6.18 -12.99 -7.54
C SER A 412 6.16 -13.78 -8.86
N ARG A 413 5.80 -13.17 -9.99
CA ARG A 413 5.86 -13.80 -11.32
C ARG A 413 7.30 -14.01 -11.79
N GLN A 414 8.17 -13.04 -11.53
CA GLN A 414 9.60 -13.17 -11.81
C GLN A 414 10.22 -14.34 -11.02
N LEU A 415 9.63 -14.69 -9.86
CA LEU A 415 9.99 -15.85 -9.05
C LEU A 415 9.27 -17.16 -9.45
N GLY A 416 8.46 -17.14 -10.52
CA GLY A 416 7.83 -18.32 -11.07
C GLY A 416 6.59 -18.84 -10.32
N ASP A 417 5.84 -18.01 -9.56
CA ASP A 417 4.56 -18.46 -8.97
C ASP A 417 3.49 -18.69 -10.06
N PRO A 418 3.10 -19.93 -10.38
CA PRO A 418 2.18 -20.20 -11.48
C PRO A 418 0.75 -19.72 -11.19
N ILE A 419 0.31 -19.70 -9.93
CA ILE A 419 -1.06 -19.34 -9.56
C ILE A 419 -1.27 -17.82 -9.71
N LEU A 420 -0.29 -17.04 -9.25
CA LEU A 420 -0.34 -15.58 -9.35
C LEU A 420 0.05 -15.07 -10.75
N ARG A 421 0.84 -15.84 -11.51
CA ARG A 421 1.12 -15.57 -12.93
C ARG A 421 -0.16 -15.47 -13.75
N ASP A 422 -1.09 -16.38 -13.54
CA ASP A 422 -2.27 -16.49 -14.40
C ASP A 422 -3.43 -15.56 -13.97
N TRP A 423 -3.22 -14.73 -12.94
CA TRP A 423 -4.17 -13.70 -12.50
C TRP A 423 -4.03 -12.40 -13.30
N GLY A 424 -5.09 -11.93 -13.95
CA GLY A 424 -5.08 -10.67 -14.70
C GLY A 424 -5.14 -9.44 -13.77
N PHE A 425 -4.09 -8.60 -13.76
CA PHE A 425 -4.07 -7.37 -12.97
C PHE A 425 -4.14 -6.07 -13.80
N ALA A 426 -3.76 -6.15 -15.08
CA ALA A 426 -3.69 -5.02 -16.02
C ALA A 426 -4.88 -5.08 -16.97
N ASP A 427 -6.01 -4.58 -16.51
CA ASP A 427 -7.29 -4.90 -17.14
C ASP A 427 -8.20 -3.72 -17.42
N TYR A 428 -7.62 -2.54 -17.39
CA TYR A 428 -8.32 -1.28 -17.52
C TYR A 428 -8.89 -1.10 -18.92
N GLY A 429 -8.23 -1.65 -19.95
CA GLY A 429 -8.74 -1.71 -21.31
C GLY A 429 -10.04 -2.53 -21.43
N GLU A 430 -10.09 -3.71 -20.81
CA GLU A 430 -11.32 -4.53 -20.74
C GLU A 430 -12.42 -3.81 -19.97
N GLN A 431 -12.08 -3.20 -18.81
CA GLN A 431 -13.03 -2.42 -18.04
C GLN A 431 -13.64 -1.28 -18.84
N ARG A 432 -12.83 -0.60 -19.65
CA ARG A 432 -13.27 0.48 -20.53
C ARG A 432 -14.16 -0.04 -21.66
N ALA A 433 -13.82 -1.19 -22.25
CA ALA A 433 -14.65 -1.83 -23.27
C ALA A 433 -16.03 -2.25 -22.73
N LEU A 434 -16.12 -2.70 -21.47
CA LEU A 434 -17.40 -3.00 -20.80
C LEU A 434 -18.28 -1.76 -20.56
N LEU A 435 -17.73 -0.55 -20.63
CA LEU A 435 -18.50 0.70 -20.58
C LEU A 435 -19.05 1.10 -21.95
N ASN A 436 -18.54 0.52 -23.04
CA ASN A 436 -18.98 0.79 -24.39
C ASN A 436 -20.14 -0.15 -24.78
N PRO A 437 -21.33 0.39 -25.14
CA PRO A 437 -22.51 -0.42 -25.48
C PRO A 437 -22.31 -1.36 -26.68
N VAL A 438 -21.33 -1.06 -27.54
CA VAL A 438 -21.10 -1.75 -28.81
C VAL A 438 -20.21 -2.99 -28.65
N THR A 439 -19.38 -3.05 -27.59
CA THR A 439 -18.34 -4.08 -27.41
C THR A 439 -18.72 -5.18 -26.42
N SER A 440 -19.83 -5.05 -25.69
CA SER A 440 -20.30 -5.99 -24.65
C SER A 440 -20.84 -7.34 -25.18
N LEU A 441 -20.60 -7.66 -26.46
CA LEU A 441 -21.18 -8.82 -27.15
C LEU A 441 -20.30 -10.09 -27.11
N GLN A 442 -19.05 -10.03 -26.63
CA GLN A 442 -18.08 -11.12 -26.86
C GLN A 442 -17.43 -11.78 -25.63
N ALA A 443 -17.58 -11.25 -24.41
CA ALA A 443 -17.10 -11.93 -23.19
C ALA A 443 -18.28 -12.42 -22.35
N LYS A 444 -18.46 -13.75 -22.22
CA LYS A 444 -19.47 -14.33 -21.32
C LYS A 444 -19.00 -14.16 -19.87
N SER A 445 -19.34 -13.01 -19.28
CA SER A 445 -19.06 -12.56 -17.89
C SER A 445 -19.13 -13.65 -16.81
N TRP A 446 -20.02 -14.64 -16.96
CA TRP A 446 -20.23 -15.73 -16.00
C TRP A 446 -19.08 -16.76 -15.95
N GLN A 447 -18.53 -17.17 -17.10
CA GLN A 447 -17.39 -18.12 -17.15
C GLN A 447 -16.15 -17.51 -16.52
N SER A 448 -16.02 -16.19 -16.67
CA SER A 448 -15.00 -15.42 -16.01
C SER A 448 -15.16 -15.51 -14.48
N PHE A 449 -16.35 -15.24 -13.95
CA PHE A 449 -16.54 -15.27 -12.50
C PHE A 449 -16.31 -16.66 -11.88
N GLU A 450 -16.70 -17.75 -12.55
CA GLU A 450 -16.39 -19.13 -12.11
C GLU A 450 -14.89 -19.37 -12.01
N LYS A 451 -14.15 -18.99 -13.06
CA LYS A 451 -12.69 -19.10 -13.05
C LYS A 451 -12.06 -18.27 -11.94
N PHE A 452 -12.56 -17.07 -11.68
CA PHE A 452 -12.10 -16.22 -10.60
C PHE A 452 -12.29 -16.89 -9.23
N VAL A 453 -13.51 -17.38 -8.93
CA VAL A 453 -13.83 -18.01 -7.64
C VAL A 453 -13.02 -19.29 -7.42
N ALA A 454 -12.91 -20.15 -8.44
CA ALA A 454 -12.14 -21.38 -8.34
C ALA A 454 -10.63 -21.09 -8.16
N SER A 455 -10.09 -20.12 -8.93
CA SER A 455 -8.70 -19.68 -8.77
C SER A 455 -8.46 -19.10 -7.38
N PHE A 456 -9.40 -18.31 -6.85
CA PHE A 456 -9.33 -17.75 -5.51
C PHE A 456 -9.26 -18.86 -4.45
N ARG A 457 -10.07 -19.91 -4.60
CA ARG A 457 -10.02 -21.10 -3.71
C ARG A 457 -8.67 -21.80 -3.78
N CYS A 458 -8.05 -21.90 -4.97
CA CYS A 458 -6.69 -22.44 -5.11
C CYS A 458 -5.66 -21.59 -4.37
N ILE A 459 -5.72 -20.25 -4.49
CA ILE A 459 -4.84 -19.36 -3.72
C ILE A 459 -5.03 -19.61 -2.22
N LYS A 460 -6.28 -19.70 -1.74
CA LYS A 460 -6.57 -19.98 -0.32
C LYS A 460 -5.93 -21.28 0.17
N SER A 461 -5.94 -22.36 -0.62
CA SER A 461 -5.23 -23.59 -0.24
C SER A 461 -3.72 -23.38 -0.15
N ALA A 462 -3.16 -22.53 -1.02
CA ALA A 462 -1.73 -22.39 -1.18
C ALA A 462 -1.07 -21.50 -0.09
N VAL A 463 -1.88 -20.78 0.69
CA VAL A 463 -1.40 -19.99 1.84
C VAL A 463 -1.25 -20.86 3.07
N ILE A 464 -2.12 -21.86 3.22
CA ILE A 464 -2.09 -22.84 4.30
C ILE A 464 -0.97 -23.85 3.98
N GLU A 465 -0.31 -24.42 4.99
CA GLU A 465 0.76 -25.39 4.74
C GLU A 465 0.19 -26.68 4.13
N GLU A 466 1.01 -27.34 3.31
CA GLU A 466 0.68 -28.69 2.84
C GLU A 466 0.52 -29.59 4.07
N ASP A 467 -0.48 -30.46 4.05
CA ASP A 467 -0.76 -31.41 5.13
C ASP A 467 -1.24 -30.78 6.47
N GLU A 468 -1.40 -29.45 6.55
CA GLU A 468 -1.92 -28.75 7.73
C GLU A 468 -3.41 -29.04 7.93
N LEU A 469 -3.80 -29.32 9.18
CA LEU A 469 -5.21 -29.52 9.54
C LEU A 469 -5.91 -28.16 9.62
N THR A 470 -6.87 -27.93 8.73
CA THR A 470 -7.62 -26.66 8.63
C THR A 470 -9.13 -26.93 8.61
N THR A 471 -9.91 -25.87 8.44
CA THR A 471 -11.37 -25.91 8.46
C THR A 471 -11.99 -25.14 7.29
N ILE A 472 -13.23 -25.48 6.96
CA ILE A 472 -14.02 -24.73 5.98
C ILE A 472 -14.24 -23.29 6.45
N SER A 473 -14.41 -23.07 7.75
CA SER A 473 -14.55 -21.71 8.30
C SER A 473 -13.29 -20.86 8.11
N GLU A 474 -12.11 -21.46 8.24
CA GLU A 474 -10.83 -20.79 7.96
C GLU A 474 -10.65 -20.47 6.47
N VAL A 475 -10.86 -21.46 5.59
CA VAL A 475 -10.74 -21.26 4.14
C VAL A 475 -11.79 -20.28 3.64
N HIS A 476 -13.05 -20.38 4.07
CA HIS A 476 -14.10 -19.46 3.63
C HIS A 476 -14.29 -18.27 4.57
N THR A 477 -13.23 -17.84 5.26
CA THR A 477 -13.24 -16.61 6.08
C THR A 477 -13.86 -15.45 5.30
N GLY A 478 -14.82 -14.77 5.94
CA GLY A 478 -15.60 -13.66 5.36
C GLY A 478 -16.94 -14.06 4.75
N ALA A 479 -17.19 -15.36 4.52
CA ALA A 479 -18.50 -15.88 4.13
C ALA A 479 -19.44 -16.05 5.34
N ARG A 480 -20.75 -16.13 5.09
CA ARG A 480 -21.71 -16.58 6.11
C ARG A 480 -21.85 -18.09 5.99
N LEU A 481 -21.55 -18.82 7.06
CA LEU A 481 -21.48 -20.28 7.06
C LEU A 481 -22.41 -20.87 8.13
N ASN A 482 -22.93 -22.07 7.89
CA ASN A 482 -23.53 -22.92 8.91
C ASN A 482 -22.94 -24.33 8.84
N GLY A 483 -22.25 -24.72 9.91
CA GLY A 483 -21.45 -25.94 9.98
C GLY A 483 -20.01 -25.71 9.55
N ASP A 484 -19.15 -26.63 9.96
CA ASP A 484 -17.73 -26.61 9.65
C ASP A 484 -17.24 -28.04 9.41
N ILE A 485 -16.22 -28.17 8.57
CA ILE A 485 -15.58 -29.45 8.24
C ILE A 485 -14.09 -29.26 8.44
N GLN A 486 -13.49 -30.07 9.30
CA GLN A 486 -12.06 -30.12 9.49
C GLN A 486 -11.44 -31.09 8.47
N PHE A 487 -10.40 -30.67 7.76
CA PHE A 487 -9.76 -31.47 6.72
C PHE A 487 -8.27 -31.15 6.63
N LYS A 488 -7.51 -32.04 5.98
CA LYS A 488 -6.09 -31.85 5.71
C LYS A 488 -5.91 -31.01 4.43
N ASN A 489 -5.20 -29.90 4.51
CA ASN A 489 -4.98 -29.02 3.37
C ASN A 489 -3.99 -29.62 2.36
N HIS A 490 -4.31 -29.46 1.09
CA HIS A 490 -3.42 -29.74 -0.02
C HIS A 490 -3.41 -28.54 -0.96
N ASN A 491 -2.25 -28.21 -1.51
CA ASN A 491 -2.12 -27.13 -2.49
C ASN A 491 -2.84 -27.50 -3.79
N LEU A 492 -3.92 -26.78 -4.10
CA LEU A 492 -4.81 -27.09 -5.20
C LEU A 492 -4.27 -26.58 -6.54
N GLN A 493 -4.43 -27.39 -7.58
CA GLN A 493 -4.27 -27.02 -8.98
C GLN A 493 -5.65 -26.81 -9.62
N LEU A 494 -5.77 -25.78 -10.45
CA LEU A 494 -7.00 -25.45 -11.15
C LEU A 494 -7.09 -26.26 -12.44
N GLU A 495 -8.23 -26.92 -12.66
CA GLU A 495 -8.53 -27.67 -13.88
C GLU A 495 -9.94 -27.34 -14.40
N VAL A 496 -10.20 -27.67 -15.66
CA VAL A 496 -11.52 -27.48 -16.29
C VAL A 496 -11.97 -28.80 -16.89
N ALA A 497 -13.14 -29.27 -16.48
CA ALA A 497 -13.74 -30.51 -16.96
C ALA A 497 -14.18 -30.38 -18.44
N LYS A 498 -13.93 -31.43 -19.23
CA LYS A 498 -14.41 -31.52 -20.62
C LYS A 498 -15.92 -31.75 -20.70
N TYR A 499 -16.47 -32.47 -19.72
CA TYR A 499 -17.86 -32.91 -19.68
C TYR A 499 -18.53 -32.45 -18.39
N GLN A 500 -19.87 -32.47 -18.38
CA GLN A 500 -20.65 -32.15 -17.18
C GLN A 500 -20.49 -33.27 -16.16
N ILE A 501 -20.02 -32.94 -14.97
CA ILE A 501 -19.73 -33.89 -13.89
C ILE A 501 -20.76 -33.75 -12.78
N ASP A 502 -21.32 -34.87 -12.31
CA ASP A 502 -22.12 -34.90 -11.08
C ASP A 502 -21.21 -34.71 -9.87
N THR A 503 -21.47 -33.64 -9.12
CA THR A 503 -20.60 -33.19 -8.02
C THR A 503 -20.96 -33.80 -6.66
N ARG A 504 -22.07 -34.53 -6.58
CA ARG A 504 -22.60 -35.10 -5.34
C ARG A 504 -21.75 -36.29 -4.88
N SER A 505 -21.27 -36.28 -3.64
CA SER A 505 -20.49 -37.42 -3.14
C SER A 505 -21.24 -38.74 -3.10
N LYS A 506 -22.56 -38.75 -2.85
CA LYS A 506 -23.38 -39.97 -2.80
C LYS A 506 -23.50 -40.69 -4.16
N SER A 507 -23.29 -40.01 -5.29
CA SER A 507 -23.27 -40.68 -6.60
C SER A 507 -21.92 -41.30 -6.94
N LEU A 508 -20.89 -41.08 -6.11
CA LEU A 508 -19.55 -41.64 -6.26
C LEU A 508 -19.41 -42.88 -5.38
N THR A 509 -19.36 -44.06 -6.00
CA THR A 509 -19.17 -45.35 -5.29
C THR A 509 -17.72 -45.85 -5.33
N ALA A 510 -16.85 -45.18 -6.08
CA ALA A 510 -15.46 -45.59 -6.29
C ALA A 510 -14.49 -44.82 -5.38
N ASN A 511 -13.43 -45.51 -4.95
CA ASN A 511 -12.30 -44.92 -4.23
C ASN A 511 -11.52 -43.91 -5.08
N GLU A 512 -11.68 -43.99 -6.40
CA GLU A 512 -11.15 -43.04 -7.37
C GLU A 512 -12.28 -42.25 -8.00
N TRP A 513 -12.05 -40.96 -8.22
CA TRP A 513 -12.97 -40.11 -8.95
C TRP A 513 -12.21 -39.45 -10.11
N ASN A 514 -12.10 -40.18 -11.22
CA ASN A 514 -11.37 -39.74 -12.40
C ASN A 514 -12.25 -38.82 -13.25
N VAL A 515 -11.78 -37.60 -13.51
CA VAL A 515 -12.46 -36.58 -14.31
C VAL A 515 -11.57 -36.20 -15.49
N ASP A 516 -12.11 -36.33 -16.69
CA ASP A 516 -11.44 -35.87 -17.91
C ASP A 516 -11.49 -34.35 -18.00
N CYS A 517 -10.31 -33.74 -17.84
CA CYS A 517 -10.09 -32.31 -17.94
C CYS A 517 -9.47 -31.96 -19.31
N ASN A 518 -9.44 -30.67 -19.64
CA ASN A 518 -8.92 -30.20 -20.93
C ASN A 518 -7.50 -30.70 -21.24
N ASN A 519 -6.63 -30.71 -20.23
CA ASN A 519 -5.20 -31.02 -20.39
C ASN A 519 -4.80 -32.43 -19.91
N SER A 520 -5.63 -33.10 -19.10
CA SER A 520 -5.28 -34.35 -18.41
C SER A 520 -6.53 -35.06 -17.88
N THR A 521 -6.39 -36.31 -17.45
CA THR A 521 -7.39 -36.98 -16.61
C THR A 521 -6.92 -36.91 -15.16
N VAL A 522 -7.79 -36.45 -14.27
CA VAL A 522 -7.44 -36.11 -12.89
C VAL A 522 -8.27 -36.92 -11.91
N ASN A 523 -7.61 -37.55 -10.93
CA ASN A 523 -8.31 -38.19 -9.83
C ASN A 523 -8.58 -37.17 -8.70
N VAL A 524 -9.84 -36.77 -8.53
CA VAL A 524 -10.27 -35.77 -7.54
C VAL A 524 -10.02 -36.25 -6.11
N ARG A 525 -10.01 -37.58 -5.87
CA ARG A 525 -9.69 -38.18 -4.55
C ARG A 525 -8.19 -38.16 -4.22
N GLN A 526 -7.35 -37.56 -5.07
CA GLN A 526 -6.00 -37.15 -4.68
C GLN A 526 -5.99 -35.82 -3.90
N PHE A 527 -7.15 -35.14 -3.79
CA PHE A 527 -7.36 -33.93 -2.98
C PHE A 527 -6.55 -32.70 -3.40
N LYS A 528 -5.88 -32.76 -4.56
CA LYS A 528 -4.97 -31.72 -5.07
C LYS A 528 -5.55 -30.84 -6.16
N HIS A 529 -6.85 -30.95 -6.45
CA HIS A 529 -7.45 -30.27 -7.60
C HIS A 529 -8.75 -29.55 -7.23
N CYS A 530 -8.91 -28.36 -7.78
CA CYS A 530 -10.17 -27.64 -7.85
C CYS A 530 -10.62 -27.61 -9.31
N ILE A 531 -11.78 -28.18 -9.61
CA ILE A 531 -12.24 -28.38 -10.99
C ILE A 531 -13.42 -27.45 -11.26
N ILE A 532 -13.32 -26.67 -12.35
CA ILE A 532 -14.46 -25.95 -12.92
C ILE A 532 -15.23 -26.93 -13.80
N ASN A 533 -16.53 -27.03 -13.58
CA ASN A 533 -17.40 -27.94 -14.33
C ASN A 533 -17.63 -27.43 -15.75
N ALA A 534 -18.08 -28.32 -16.64
CA ALA A 534 -18.39 -27.92 -18.01
C ALA A 534 -19.59 -26.94 -18.04
N PRO A 535 -19.62 -26.01 -19.01
CA PRO A 535 -20.71 -25.06 -19.20
C PRO A 535 -22.11 -25.70 -19.13
N ALA A 536 -23.05 -24.98 -18.52
CA ALA A 536 -24.44 -25.39 -18.37
C ALA A 536 -24.66 -26.73 -17.63
N SER A 537 -23.70 -27.14 -16.78
CA SER A 537 -23.89 -28.27 -15.87
C SER A 537 -25.11 -28.06 -14.97
N PRO A 538 -25.96 -29.08 -14.76
CA PRO A 538 -27.06 -29.00 -13.81
C PRO A 538 -26.58 -29.11 -12.35
N TYR A 539 -25.30 -29.46 -12.15
CA TYR A 539 -24.67 -29.68 -10.85
C TYR A 539 -23.89 -28.43 -10.39
N GLY A 540 -22.92 -28.60 -9.48
CA GLY A 540 -22.05 -27.51 -9.03
C GLY A 540 -21.18 -26.95 -10.16
N ASP A 541 -20.90 -25.66 -10.10
CA ASP A 541 -20.11 -24.93 -11.11
C ASP A 541 -18.59 -25.14 -10.91
N SER A 542 -18.15 -25.34 -9.66
CA SER A 542 -16.82 -25.87 -9.37
C SER A 542 -16.83 -26.76 -8.12
N PHE A 543 -15.87 -27.68 -8.04
CA PHE A 543 -15.83 -28.68 -6.96
C PHE A 543 -14.42 -29.19 -6.66
N LEU A 544 -14.26 -29.73 -5.46
CA LEU A 544 -13.08 -30.48 -5.01
C LEU A 544 -13.46 -31.51 -3.93
N SER A 545 -12.54 -32.42 -3.62
CA SER A 545 -12.67 -33.37 -2.50
C SER A 545 -11.84 -32.91 -1.31
N LEU A 546 -12.38 -33.06 -0.09
CA LEU A 546 -11.72 -32.70 1.16
C LEU A 546 -11.19 -33.96 1.85
N TYR A 547 -9.88 -34.02 2.12
CA TYR A 547 -9.30 -35.17 2.81
C TYR A 547 -9.63 -35.13 4.31
N GLN A 548 -10.49 -36.06 4.75
CA GLN A 548 -10.75 -36.31 6.16
C GLN A 548 -10.18 -37.68 6.56
N PRO A 549 -9.10 -37.73 7.37
CA PRO A 549 -8.54 -39.00 7.83
C PRO A 549 -9.58 -39.81 8.64
N GLY A 550 -9.83 -41.06 8.24
CA GLY A 550 -10.67 -41.98 9.01
C GLY A 550 -12.19 -41.85 8.80
N THR A 551 -12.65 -41.00 7.89
CA THR A 551 -14.07 -40.88 7.50
C THR A 551 -14.24 -40.81 5.98
N GLU A 552 -15.47 -40.97 5.49
CA GLU A 552 -15.77 -40.65 4.09
C GLU A 552 -15.40 -39.19 3.80
N SER A 553 -14.66 -38.98 2.71
CA SER A 553 -14.17 -37.65 2.31
C SER A 553 -15.30 -36.86 1.61
N PRO A 554 -15.83 -35.79 2.23
CA PRO A 554 -16.88 -34.98 1.64
C PRO A 554 -16.33 -34.13 0.49
N ASN A 555 -17.22 -33.68 -0.39
CA ASN A 555 -16.87 -32.74 -1.44
C ASN A 555 -17.16 -31.30 -0.97
N GLU A 556 -16.36 -30.34 -1.43
CA GLU A 556 -16.65 -28.90 -1.36
C GLU A 556 -17.17 -28.48 -2.74
N ILE A 557 -18.40 -27.94 -2.80
CA ILE A 557 -19.08 -27.58 -4.04
C ILE A 557 -19.40 -26.10 -4.03
N HIS A 558 -19.03 -25.42 -5.12
CA HIS A 558 -19.34 -24.02 -5.35
C HIS A 558 -20.45 -23.91 -6.38
N GLN A 559 -21.45 -23.10 -6.06
CA GLN A 559 -22.47 -22.67 -6.99
C GLN A 559 -22.41 -21.16 -7.12
N LEU A 560 -22.53 -20.65 -8.34
CA LEU A 560 -22.44 -19.24 -8.68
C LEU A 560 -23.77 -18.81 -9.31
N LYS A 561 -24.43 -17.82 -8.69
CA LYS A 561 -25.70 -17.25 -9.19
C LYS A 561 -25.63 -15.74 -9.25
N LEU A 562 -25.47 -15.24 -10.47
CA LEU A 562 -25.40 -13.82 -10.77
C LEU A 562 -26.80 -13.26 -11.01
N ARG A 563 -27.33 -12.46 -10.08
CA ARG A 563 -28.69 -11.89 -10.20
C ARG A 563 -28.89 -10.67 -9.33
N LYS A 564 -29.83 -9.81 -9.75
CA LYS A 564 -30.28 -8.63 -8.97
C LYS A 564 -31.29 -8.99 -7.88
N LYS A 565 -32.15 -10.00 -8.14
CA LYS A 565 -33.20 -10.43 -7.20
C LYS A 565 -32.59 -11.25 -6.08
N ALA A 566 -33.10 -11.02 -4.86
CA ALA A 566 -32.72 -11.80 -3.68
C ALA A 566 -32.96 -13.29 -3.91
N VAL A 567 -32.03 -14.11 -3.44
CA VAL A 567 -32.16 -15.58 -3.48
C VAL A 567 -33.10 -16.00 -2.35
N SER A 568 -34.20 -16.68 -2.70
CA SER A 568 -35.13 -17.24 -1.73
C SER A 568 -34.58 -18.51 -1.08
N LYS A 569 -35.13 -18.89 0.08
CA LYS A 569 -34.77 -20.15 0.77
C LYS A 569 -35.02 -21.37 -0.11
N LYS A 570 -36.12 -21.35 -0.89
CA LYS A 570 -36.47 -22.43 -1.83
C LYS A 570 -35.41 -22.59 -2.92
N GLU A 571 -35.04 -21.49 -3.59
CA GLU A 571 -34.03 -21.53 -4.65
C GLU A 571 -32.66 -21.95 -4.13
N TYR A 572 -32.27 -21.49 -2.93
CA TYR A 572 -31.03 -21.94 -2.30
C TYR A 572 -31.04 -23.45 -2.09
N GLN A 573 -32.15 -23.98 -1.58
CA GLN A 573 -32.31 -25.40 -1.31
C GLN A 573 -32.30 -26.23 -2.60
N GLU A 574 -33.00 -25.78 -3.65
CA GLU A 574 -33.00 -26.42 -4.97
C GLU A 574 -31.58 -26.50 -5.57
N GLU A 575 -30.80 -25.41 -5.45
CA GLU A 575 -29.40 -25.36 -5.88
C GLU A 575 -28.48 -26.25 -5.03
N ARG A 576 -28.74 -26.36 -3.73
CA ARG A 576 -27.98 -27.25 -2.84
C ARG A 576 -28.26 -28.72 -3.18
N GLU A 577 -29.52 -29.10 -3.33
CA GLU A 577 -29.95 -30.50 -3.53
C GLU A 577 -29.48 -31.08 -4.85
N LYS A 578 -29.45 -30.27 -5.91
CA LYS A 578 -28.93 -30.71 -7.20
C LYS A 578 -27.41 -30.83 -7.21
N SER A 579 -26.69 -30.01 -6.44
CA SER A 579 -25.22 -29.89 -6.54
C SER A 579 -24.46 -30.66 -5.44
N ALA A 580 -25.06 -30.89 -4.28
CA ALA A 580 -24.36 -31.40 -3.10
C ALA A 580 -25.15 -32.49 -2.37
N SER A 581 -24.45 -33.50 -1.86
CA SER A 581 -25.01 -34.48 -0.93
C SER A 581 -25.10 -33.93 0.49
N GLU A 582 -25.75 -34.67 1.38
CA GLU A 582 -25.90 -34.29 2.79
C GLU A 582 -24.57 -34.11 3.55
N ASN A 583 -23.57 -34.93 3.23
CA ASN A 583 -22.24 -34.87 3.84
C ASN A 583 -21.33 -33.81 3.21
N ASP A 584 -21.68 -33.31 2.03
CA ASP A 584 -20.87 -32.33 1.30
C ASP A 584 -21.00 -30.93 1.89
N PHE A 585 -20.00 -30.08 1.63
CA PHE A 585 -20.08 -28.66 1.92
C PHE A 585 -20.51 -27.89 0.67
N PHE A 586 -21.63 -27.18 0.74
CA PHE A 586 -22.17 -26.39 -0.36
C PHE A 586 -21.99 -24.89 -0.10
N ILE A 587 -21.40 -24.13 -1.02
CA ILE A 587 -21.32 -22.68 -0.91
C ILE A 587 -21.88 -21.98 -2.16
N LEU A 588 -22.77 -21.03 -1.93
CA LEU A 588 -23.38 -20.20 -2.97
C LEU A 588 -22.70 -18.83 -3.04
N PHE A 589 -22.20 -18.46 -4.21
CA PHE A 589 -21.73 -17.11 -4.51
C PHE A 589 -22.80 -16.36 -5.29
N THR A 590 -23.19 -15.17 -4.81
CA THR A 590 -24.22 -14.37 -5.47
C THR A 590 -24.02 -12.87 -5.28
N THR A 591 -24.41 -12.09 -6.29
CA THR A 591 -24.43 -10.62 -6.25
C THR A 591 -25.68 -10.04 -5.62
N ALA A 592 -26.68 -10.88 -5.32
CA ALA A 592 -27.89 -10.48 -4.64
C ALA A 592 -27.70 -10.42 -3.12
N ASN A 593 -28.58 -9.69 -2.43
CA ASN A 593 -28.73 -9.85 -0.98
C ASN A 593 -29.50 -11.15 -0.69
N CYS A 594 -29.15 -11.83 0.40
CA CYS A 594 -29.86 -13.04 0.80
C CYS A 594 -30.06 -13.08 2.32
N ASN A 595 -31.30 -12.97 2.80
CA ASN A 595 -31.63 -13.13 4.23
C ASN A 595 -32.32 -14.48 4.43
N ILE A 596 -31.53 -15.56 4.36
CA ILE A 596 -32.01 -16.91 4.65
C ILE A 596 -31.23 -17.50 5.82
N GLU A 597 -31.88 -18.41 6.53
CA GLU A 597 -31.20 -19.36 7.40
C GLU A 597 -30.46 -20.37 6.52
N ILE A 598 -29.14 -20.45 6.71
CA ILE A 598 -28.27 -21.30 5.89
C ILE A 598 -28.40 -22.74 6.38
N PRO A 599 -28.65 -23.73 5.51
CA PRO A 599 -28.66 -25.15 5.88
C PRO A 599 -27.31 -25.62 6.47
N LYS A 600 -27.33 -26.73 7.20
CA LYS A 600 -26.11 -27.33 7.76
C LYS A 600 -25.15 -27.76 6.64
N ARG A 601 -23.84 -27.61 6.91
CA ARG A 601 -22.74 -27.82 5.94
C ARG A 601 -22.94 -26.97 4.70
N SER A 602 -23.30 -25.72 4.89
CA SER A 602 -23.47 -24.81 3.76
C SER A 602 -23.03 -23.39 4.08
N GLY A 603 -22.79 -22.61 3.03
CA GLY A 603 -22.34 -21.25 3.12
C GLY A 603 -22.92 -20.37 2.02
N ILE A 604 -22.77 -19.06 2.20
CA ILE A 604 -23.12 -18.08 1.19
C ILE A 604 -22.18 -16.88 1.24
N VAL A 605 -21.75 -16.45 0.06
CA VAL A 605 -21.10 -15.16 -0.19
C VAL A 605 -22.08 -14.33 -1.00
N ASP A 606 -22.87 -13.54 -0.29
CA ASP A 606 -23.83 -12.62 -0.87
C ASP A 606 -23.25 -11.20 -0.95
N LYS A 607 -24.05 -10.24 -1.43
CA LYS A 607 -23.62 -8.84 -1.54
C LYS A 607 -23.05 -8.24 -0.24
N LYS A 608 -23.52 -8.66 0.94
CA LYS A 608 -23.04 -8.14 2.23
C LYS A 608 -21.72 -8.79 2.66
N ALA A 609 -21.50 -10.05 2.32
CA ALA A 609 -20.29 -10.80 2.64
C ALA A 609 -19.14 -10.57 1.64
N PHE A 610 -19.43 -10.01 0.48
CA PHE A 610 -18.50 -9.88 -0.64
C PHE A 610 -17.18 -9.19 -0.27
N THR A 611 -17.24 -8.03 0.41
CA THR A 611 -16.05 -7.30 0.87
C THR A 611 -15.22 -8.08 1.86
N ASN A 612 -15.89 -8.76 2.80
CA ASN A 612 -15.20 -9.54 3.82
C ASN A 612 -14.49 -10.77 3.21
N TYR A 613 -15.11 -11.39 2.19
CA TYR A 613 -14.61 -12.61 1.56
C TYR A 613 -13.49 -12.36 0.53
N PHE A 614 -13.67 -11.38 -0.37
CA PHE A 614 -12.73 -11.11 -1.46
C PHE A 614 -11.71 -10.00 -1.15
N GLY A 615 -11.88 -9.29 -0.03
CA GLY A 615 -10.95 -8.25 0.40
C GLY A 615 -10.77 -7.15 -0.65
N PRO A 616 -9.52 -6.80 -1.04
CA PRO A 616 -9.25 -5.75 -2.03
C PRO A 616 -9.82 -6.06 -3.42
N PHE A 617 -10.18 -7.32 -3.70
CA PHE A 617 -10.81 -7.74 -4.95
C PHE A 617 -12.33 -7.72 -4.91
N ALA A 618 -12.99 -7.39 -3.79
CA ALA A 618 -14.44 -7.47 -3.72
C ALA A 618 -15.13 -6.61 -4.78
N GLY A 619 -14.59 -5.41 -5.00
CA GLY A 619 -15.00 -4.58 -6.10
C GLY A 619 -14.81 -5.20 -7.46
N ARG A 620 -13.62 -5.79 -7.64
CA ARG A 620 -13.14 -6.49 -8.84
C ARG A 620 -14.03 -7.70 -9.21
N ALA A 621 -14.47 -8.41 -8.18
CA ALA A 621 -15.31 -9.58 -8.27
C ALA A 621 -16.78 -9.20 -8.50
N TYR A 622 -17.25 -8.09 -7.91
CA TYR A 622 -18.67 -7.70 -7.99
C TYR A 622 -19.06 -7.14 -9.36
N LYS A 623 -18.23 -6.31 -10.02
CA LYS A 623 -18.59 -5.86 -11.38
C LYS A 623 -18.47 -7.02 -12.38
N SER A 624 -17.55 -7.97 -12.19
CA SER A 624 -17.40 -9.15 -13.08
C SER A 624 -18.68 -10.00 -13.10
N ALA A 625 -19.42 -9.91 -12.00
CA ALA A 625 -20.62 -10.65 -11.69
C ALA A 625 -21.92 -9.91 -12.06
N MET A 626 -21.86 -8.66 -12.54
CA MET A 626 -23.02 -7.82 -12.88
C MET A 626 -22.86 -7.20 -14.28
N ASP A 627 -23.39 -7.87 -15.30
CA ASP A 627 -23.62 -7.23 -16.59
C ASP A 627 -24.67 -6.11 -16.43
N ASN A 628 -24.27 -4.87 -16.76
CA ASN A 628 -25.05 -3.64 -16.96
C ASN A 628 -25.24 -2.65 -15.75
N PRO A 629 -24.90 -1.34 -15.90
CA PRO A 629 -24.58 -0.38 -14.83
C PRO A 629 -25.73 0.57 -14.47
N SER A 630 -26.74 0.11 -13.75
CA SER A 630 -27.72 1.00 -13.14
C SER A 630 -28.00 0.59 -11.71
N ILE A 631 -27.30 1.24 -10.78
CA ILE A 631 -27.57 1.52 -9.35
C ILE A 631 -26.19 1.87 -8.74
N TYR A 632 -25.77 3.13 -8.86
CA TYR A 632 -24.46 3.59 -8.36
C TYR A 632 -24.53 4.49 -7.11
N ASN A 633 -25.66 4.56 -6.40
CA ASN A 633 -25.85 5.62 -5.38
C ASN A 633 -25.99 5.23 -3.91
N LYS A 634 -25.81 3.96 -3.47
CA LYS A 634 -25.94 3.66 -2.01
C LYS A 634 -24.97 2.62 -1.42
N VAL A 635 -23.86 2.32 -2.07
CA VAL A 635 -22.88 1.33 -1.58
C VAL A 635 -21.50 1.97 -1.75
N LYS A 636 -20.92 2.52 -0.67
CA LYS A 636 -19.53 3.06 -0.64
C LYS A 636 -18.54 1.89 -0.81
N TYR A 637 -18.31 1.40 -2.03
CA TYR A 637 -17.41 0.28 -2.23
C TYR A 637 -16.66 0.34 -3.56
N PHE A 638 -15.35 0.12 -3.42
CA PHE A 638 -14.31 -0.18 -4.41
C PHE A 638 -14.75 -1.23 -5.43
N HIS A 639 -14.15 -1.22 -6.62
CA HIS A 639 -14.81 -1.68 -7.84
C HIS A 639 -13.81 -2.02 -8.99
N THR A 640 -13.70 -3.24 -9.55
CA THR A 640 -13.29 -3.51 -10.98
C THR A 640 -13.90 -4.77 -11.66
N VAL A 641 -13.51 -5.08 -12.90
CA VAL A 641 -13.62 -6.37 -13.63
C VAL A 641 -12.28 -6.62 -14.32
N SER A 642 -11.85 -7.88 -14.43
CA SER A 642 -11.34 -8.44 -15.70
C SER A 642 -11.25 -9.93 -15.72
N LEU A 643 -11.25 -10.47 -16.96
CA LEU A 643 -10.76 -11.78 -17.27
C LEU A 643 -10.64 -11.97 -18.78
N GLY A 644 -9.43 -12.39 -19.17
CA GLY A 644 -9.29 -13.58 -20.00
C GLY A 644 -9.27 -13.35 -21.52
N GLN A 645 -8.30 -12.60 -22.03
CA GLN A 645 -7.76 -12.83 -23.37
C GLN A 645 -6.23 -12.91 -23.20
N ILE A 646 -5.54 -14.02 -23.43
CA ILE A 646 -5.31 -14.67 -24.73
C ILE A 646 -4.89 -16.12 -24.46
N CYS A 647 -5.66 -17.10 -24.91
CA CYS A 647 -5.26 -18.52 -24.95
C CYS A 647 -4.98 -19.02 -26.38
N VAL A 648 -4.65 -18.12 -27.33
CA VAL A 648 -4.40 -18.49 -28.74
C VAL A 648 -3.01 -18.09 -29.27
N ILE A 649 -2.16 -17.37 -28.51
CA ILE A 649 -0.81 -16.98 -29.02
C ILE A 649 0.31 -17.95 -28.62
N ASN A 650 0.10 -18.85 -27.65
CA ASN A 650 1.14 -19.80 -27.19
C ASN A 650 1.19 -21.15 -27.93
N GLN A 651 0.57 -21.25 -29.11
CA GLN A 651 0.81 -22.38 -30.03
C GLN A 651 1.86 -22.06 -31.11
N ILE A 652 2.35 -20.82 -31.22
CA ILE A 652 3.36 -20.45 -32.24
C ILE A 652 4.80 -20.45 -31.67
N SER A 653 4.98 -20.50 -30.36
CA SER A 653 6.31 -20.49 -29.71
C SER A 653 6.87 -21.87 -29.36
N LYS A 654 6.14 -22.97 -29.63
CA LYS A 654 6.63 -24.35 -29.40
C LYS A 654 7.41 -24.96 -30.57
N GLU A 655 7.63 -24.25 -31.67
CA GLU A 655 8.38 -24.76 -32.84
C GLU A 655 9.78 -24.16 -33.04
N ARG A 656 10.37 -23.53 -32.03
CA ARG A 656 11.80 -23.19 -32.08
C ARG A 656 12.52 -23.55 -30.78
N VAL A 657 12.82 -24.84 -30.66
CA VAL A 657 14.00 -25.29 -29.91
C VAL A 657 15.19 -25.18 -30.86
N PRO A 658 16.31 -24.60 -30.41
CA PRO A 658 17.56 -25.34 -30.53
C PRO A 658 18.15 -25.69 -29.17
N THR A 659 18.78 -26.85 -29.19
CA THR A 659 19.47 -27.58 -28.13
C THR A 659 20.76 -26.90 -27.64
N ASP A 660 20.96 -27.02 -26.33
CA ASP A 660 22.20 -26.95 -25.52
C ASP A 660 22.94 -25.61 -25.27
N PRO A 661 23.58 -25.47 -24.08
CA PRO A 661 24.12 -24.20 -23.58
C PRO A 661 25.59 -24.03 -23.98
N MET A 662 25.95 -22.86 -24.51
CA MET A 662 27.35 -22.43 -24.63
C MET A 662 27.57 -21.07 -23.99
N ASP A 663 28.69 -21.01 -23.26
CA ASP A 663 29.35 -19.85 -22.64
C ASP A 663 29.20 -18.55 -23.42
N VAL A 664 28.83 -17.46 -22.72
CA VAL A 664 28.81 -16.10 -23.28
C VAL A 664 29.93 -15.28 -22.65
N ASN A 665 30.90 -14.95 -23.50
CA ASN A 665 32.05 -14.06 -23.29
C ASN A 665 31.59 -12.57 -23.18
N PRO A 666 32.13 -11.72 -22.28
CA PRO A 666 31.51 -10.43 -21.95
C PRO A 666 31.72 -9.23 -22.91
N ASP A 667 32.47 -9.33 -24.01
CA ASP A 667 32.94 -8.15 -24.75
C ASP A 667 32.24 -7.81 -26.08
N GLY A 668 31.05 -8.35 -26.35
CA GLY A 668 30.38 -8.23 -27.67
C GLY A 668 29.53 -6.97 -27.94
N ASN A 669 29.38 -6.03 -27.00
CA ASN A 669 28.31 -5.01 -27.06
C ASN A 669 28.68 -3.63 -27.63
N VAL A 670 29.79 -3.49 -28.36
CA VAL A 670 30.24 -2.18 -28.88
C VAL A 670 29.82 -1.92 -30.35
N GLU A 671 29.42 -2.92 -31.12
CA GLU A 671 29.08 -2.72 -32.55
C GLU A 671 27.60 -2.40 -32.85
N LEU A 672 26.66 -2.69 -31.94
CA LEU A 672 25.23 -2.46 -32.20
C LEU A 672 24.77 -1.00 -31.96
N MET A 673 25.56 -0.19 -31.25
CA MET A 673 25.21 1.21 -30.92
C MET A 673 25.56 2.23 -32.01
N ASN A 674 26.42 1.90 -32.98
CA ASN A 674 26.82 2.85 -34.02
C ASN A 674 25.89 2.88 -35.25
N VAL A 675 24.96 1.93 -35.39
CA VAL A 675 24.04 1.86 -36.54
C VAL A 675 22.73 2.61 -36.28
N LEU A 676 22.37 2.89 -35.02
CA LEU A 676 21.11 3.53 -34.64
C LEU A 676 21.17 5.07 -34.49
N LEU A 677 22.35 5.69 -34.61
CA LEU A 677 22.56 7.13 -34.34
C LEU A 677 22.81 8.02 -35.57
N SER A 678 22.79 7.50 -36.80
CA SER A 678 22.89 8.34 -38.01
C SER A 678 21.55 8.46 -38.73
N GLY A 679 20.84 9.57 -38.48
CA GLY A 679 19.56 9.89 -39.11
C GLY A 679 19.64 10.15 -40.61
N GLY A 680 18.53 9.90 -41.32
CA GLY A 680 18.39 10.16 -42.75
C GLY A 680 16.99 10.68 -43.11
N LYS A 681 16.90 11.97 -43.41
CA LYS A 681 15.76 12.63 -44.05
C LYS A 681 15.74 12.32 -45.54
N GLN A 682 14.53 12.00 -46.04
CA GLN A 682 13.93 12.26 -47.36
C GLN A 682 14.82 12.47 -48.60
N ASN A 683 14.54 11.72 -49.68
CA ASN A 683 14.04 12.32 -50.91
C ASN A 683 13.35 11.32 -51.87
N SER A 684 12.47 11.91 -52.68
CA SER A 684 11.58 11.43 -53.76
C SER A 684 12.12 10.33 -54.69
N SER A 685 11.34 9.55 -55.46
CA SER A 685 10.21 9.95 -56.31
C SER A 685 9.52 8.75 -56.96
N LYS A 686 8.19 8.86 -57.09
CA LYS A 686 7.30 8.43 -58.18
C LYS A 686 7.41 7.02 -58.83
N THR A 687 6.21 6.47 -58.97
CA THR A 687 5.52 5.92 -60.18
C THR A 687 5.21 4.42 -60.26
N THR A 688 3.90 4.20 -60.48
CA THR A 688 3.20 3.16 -61.25
C THR A 688 2.88 1.80 -60.61
N GLU A 689 1.58 1.68 -60.29
CA GLU A 689 0.64 0.63 -60.72
C GLU A 689 1.19 -0.72 -61.18
N VAL A 690 0.59 -1.81 -60.68
CA VAL A 690 -0.46 -2.55 -61.39
C VAL A 690 -0.96 -3.68 -60.48
N ALA A 691 -2.28 -3.76 -60.36
CA ALA A 691 -3.02 -4.87 -59.77
C ALA A 691 -2.94 -6.13 -60.63
N LYS A 692 -2.94 -7.31 -60.00
CA LYS A 692 -3.84 -8.41 -60.39
C LYS A 692 -3.85 -9.54 -59.37
N GLU A 693 -5.07 -9.87 -58.97
CA GLU A 693 -5.51 -11.15 -58.45
C GLU A 693 -5.01 -12.31 -59.34
N THR A 694 -4.63 -13.43 -58.75
CA THR A 694 -5.38 -14.71 -58.85
C THR A 694 -4.62 -15.87 -58.19
N SER A 695 -5.26 -16.46 -57.17
CA SER A 695 -5.50 -17.89 -56.92
C SER A 695 -4.45 -18.99 -57.18
N ASN A 696 -4.46 -19.93 -56.23
CA ASN A 696 -4.00 -21.33 -56.25
C ASN A 696 -2.49 -21.49 -55.98
N TRP A 697 -2.01 -22.18 -54.94
CA TRP A 697 -2.50 -23.36 -54.20
C TRP A 697 -2.31 -23.20 -52.70
#